data_AF-A0A2V5IW63-F1
#
_entry.id   AF-A0A2V5IW63-F1
#
_cell.length_a   1.000
_cell.length_b   1.000
_cell.length_c   1.000
_cell.angle_alpha   90.00
_cell.angle_beta   90.00
_cell.angle_gamma   90.00
#
_symmetry.space_group_name_H-M   'P 1'
#
loop_
_entity.id
_entity.type
_entity.pdbx_description
1 polymer ?
#
loop_
_entity_poly.entity_id
_entity_poly.type
_entity_poly.pdbx_seq_one_letter_code
_entity_poly.pdbx_strand_id
1 'polypeptide(L)'
;SQCDELAGMDFSFLFDKARNLFAIGFNVTEGRRDLSFYDLLASEARLCSYLAIAEGQVPQEHWFALGRLLVAPGGEPILVSWSGSMFEYLMPLLVMPNYRGTLLDRACKTAVELQIEYGNSRGVPWGVSESGFNQGDVKQTYQYRAFGVPGLGLKRGLAEDLVIAPYATVLALMVAPREASENLQRLAGDGREGDFGFYEAVDYTPSRLPPDESSATVRSYMAHHQGMSLLALVSSLRDLPMQRRFMSRPLLKAADLLLQERLPKTEASVLPEDLELEETRPRFGEGEDVMRVFKTPMSRTPETHLLSNGRYHVAISNAGGGYSRWKDLALTRWREDATCDYWGTFLYLRDATTGEFWSAAYQPTLRATKNYEAIFTQARAEFRQRHGNLEIHTELSVSPEDDIELRRVTLTNHSSTERTIELTSYAEVVLATQAADEVHPSFSNLFVQTEFVPDSSAILCTRRARTAEEKPPWLLHLLVGQGGTHGETSCETDRARFVGRDRNLANPAAMQKVAPLSNTAGSVLDPIISLRRTVTLQPDEIAVLDFVIGAAENRETVNVLVEKYQHFRMADRAFDLAWTHSQVILRQLNATEAEAQLYARLAGAIIYADPARRATSGILLENRRGQSALWAYGISGDTPLVLLRVTDMEKIELVRQLIRAHSYWRAKGLTVELVILNEDISVYRQNLQDQITSLVSAGSEAQMLDKPGGIFVRRLEQIARIVLDDEHGSLLEQLEHRSVLEPPVPAFNASRAPRIETPSPPPRRDLIFHNGLGGFTPDGHEYVITLSPGQVTPAPWVNVLANPSFGTVVSENGGAYTWFENAHEFRLTPWF
;
A
#
# COMPACT_ATOMS: atom_id res chain seq x y z
N SER A 1 -11.51 33.72 45.40
CA SER A 1 -12.72 33.55 44.57
C SER A 1 -12.76 32.13 44.06
N GLN A 2 -13.90 31.61 43.59
CA GLN A 2 -13.98 30.26 43.00
C GLN A 2 -12.99 30.08 41.83
N CYS A 3 -12.70 31.15 41.09
CA CYS A 3 -11.66 31.14 40.06
C CYS A 3 -10.24 31.00 40.62
N ASP A 4 -9.97 31.52 41.82
CA ASP A 4 -8.66 31.35 42.47
C ASP A 4 -8.47 29.92 42.98
N GLU A 5 -9.53 29.30 43.50
CA GLU A 5 -9.50 27.89 43.91
C GLU A 5 -9.31 26.95 42.70
N LEU A 6 -9.95 27.26 41.57
CA LEU A 6 -9.78 26.50 40.32
C LEU A 6 -8.46 26.78 39.60
N ALA A 7 -7.81 27.92 39.87
CA ALA A 7 -6.52 28.29 39.28
C ALA A 7 -5.32 27.75 40.07
N GLY A 8 -5.51 27.29 41.30
CA GLY A 8 -4.45 26.71 42.12
C GLY A 8 -4.02 25.34 41.60
N MET A 9 -2.88 25.28 40.91
CA MET A 9 -2.26 24.05 40.42
C MET A 9 -1.00 23.76 41.23
N ASP A 10 -0.88 22.56 41.81
CA ASP A 10 0.36 22.14 42.50
C ASP A 10 1.35 21.53 41.51
N PHE A 11 2.42 22.26 41.20
CA PHE A 11 3.52 21.79 40.33
C PHE A 11 4.64 21.10 41.12
N SER A 12 4.62 21.11 42.45
CA SER A 12 5.73 20.63 43.29
C SER A 12 6.03 19.14 43.08
N PHE A 13 5.03 18.34 42.71
CA PHE A 13 5.20 16.91 42.45
C PHE A 13 6.02 16.63 41.17
N LEU A 14 6.07 17.55 40.21
CA LEU A 14 6.92 17.46 39.01
C LEU A 14 8.35 17.95 39.28
N PHE A 15 8.59 18.67 40.38
CA PHE A 15 9.86 19.33 40.66
C PHE A 15 10.91 18.38 41.26
N ASP A 16 12.02 18.19 40.56
CA ASP A 16 13.18 17.45 41.05
C ASP A 16 14.11 18.39 41.83
N LYS A 17 14.14 18.21 43.16
CA LYS A 17 14.96 19.02 44.07
C LYS A 17 16.46 18.84 43.90
N ALA A 18 16.92 17.72 43.35
CA ALA A 18 18.35 17.47 43.14
C ALA A 18 18.87 18.22 41.91
N ARG A 19 18.05 18.32 40.87
CA ARG A 19 18.38 19.02 39.61
C ARG A 19 17.90 20.47 39.56
N ASN A 20 16.97 20.85 40.45
CA ASN A 20 16.21 22.10 40.38
C ASN A 20 15.47 22.28 39.05
N LEU A 21 14.91 21.20 38.49
CA LEU A 21 14.20 21.20 37.21
C LEU A 21 12.86 20.48 37.30
N PHE A 22 11.93 20.81 36.42
CA PHE A 22 10.68 20.06 36.27
C PHE A 22 10.88 18.85 35.36
N ALA A 23 10.33 17.70 35.75
CA ALA A 23 10.17 16.56 34.84
C ALA A 23 9.15 16.91 33.75
N ILE A 24 9.33 16.36 32.54
CA ILE A 24 8.42 16.62 31.41
C ILE A 24 7.02 16.00 31.59
N GLY A 25 6.90 15.02 32.49
CA GLY A 25 5.65 14.31 32.72
C GLY A 25 5.67 13.46 33.99
N PHE A 26 4.49 12.97 34.34
CA PHE A 26 4.26 12.06 35.46
C PHE A 26 3.40 10.89 35.01
N ASN A 27 3.92 9.68 35.14
CA ASN A 27 3.17 8.46 34.85
C ASN A 27 2.32 8.10 36.08
N VAL A 28 1.01 8.35 35.96
CA VAL A 28 0.03 8.09 37.04
C VAL A 28 -0.06 6.61 37.38
N THR A 29 0.02 5.73 36.38
CA THR A 29 -0.07 4.26 36.56
C THR A 29 1.13 3.71 37.33
N GLU A 30 2.32 4.22 37.04
CA GLU A 30 3.57 3.77 37.67
C GLU A 30 3.95 4.59 38.91
N GLY A 31 3.19 5.67 39.20
CA GLY A 31 3.43 6.55 40.34
C GLY A 31 4.81 7.24 40.31
N ARG A 32 5.39 7.46 39.11
CA ARG A 32 6.73 8.04 38.96
C ARG A 32 6.78 9.14 37.92
N ARG A 33 7.74 10.06 38.12
CA ARG A 33 8.10 11.09 37.15
C ARG A 33 8.88 10.50 35.98
N ASP A 34 8.80 11.19 34.85
CA ASP A 34 9.68 10.91 33.71
C ASP A 34 11.14 11.22 34.03
N LEU A 35 12.04 10.58 33.28
CA LEU A 35 13.50 10.75 33.42
C LEU A 35 14.03 11.97 32.66
N SER A 36 13.21 12.58 31.81
CA SER A 36 13.54 13.77 31.03
C SER A 36 13.02 15.03 31.73
N PHE A 37 13.72 16.16 31.55
CA PHE A 37 13.46 17.41 32.26
C PHE A 37 13.32 18.57 31.29
N TYR A 38 12.53 19.58 31.67
CA TYR A 38 12.54 20.88 31.03
C TYR A 38 13.76 21.66 31.52
N ASP A 39 14.83 21.66 30.72
CA ASP A 39 16.15 22.14 31.10
C ASP A 39 16.65 23.30 30.24
N LEU A 40 15.81 23.91 29.38
CA LEU A 40 16.18 25.05 28.55
C LEU A 40 15.36 26.30 28.87
N LEU A 41 16.00 27.47 28.84
CA LEU A 41 15.32 28.76 29.04
C LEU A 41 14.49 29.14 27.81
N ALA A 42 14.94 28.81 26.60
CA ALA A 42 14.19 28.99 25.35
C ALA A 42 13.17 27.87 25.15
N SER A 43 12.16 27.83 26.03
CA SER A 43 11.02 26.92 25.94
C SER A 43 9.76 27.65 26.43
N GLU A 44 8.61 27.17 25.99
CA GLU A 44 7.29 27.53 26.50
C GLU A 44 7.13 27.22 28.00
N ALA A 45 7.79 26.16 28.48
CA ALA A 45 7.70 25.70 29.86
C ALA A 45 8.20 26.74 30.87
N ARG A 46 8.99 27.73 30.41
CA ARG A 46 9.43 28.86 31.25
C ARG A 46 8.28 29.63 31.87
N LEU A 47 7.11 29.66 31.22
CA LEU A 47 5.92 30.28 31.81
C LEU A 47 5.48 29.54 33.08
N CYS A 48 5.47 28.21 33.04
CA CYS A 48 5.20 27.37 34.21
C CYS A 48 6.26 27.59 35.30
N SER A 49 7.54 27.62 34.93
CA SER A 49 8.64 27.94 35.84
C SER A 49 8.45 29.27 36.56
N TYR A 50 8.07 30.31 35.81
CA TYR A 50 7.81 31.63 36.37
C TYR A 50 6.63 31.61 37.35
N LEU A 51 5.52 30.99 36.97
CA LEU A 51 4.32 30.89 37.81
C LEU A 51 4.60 30.13 39.11
N ALA A 52 5.25 28.97 39.03
CA ALA A 52 5.56 28.15 40.20
C ALA A 52 6.50 28.87 41.18
N ILE A 53 7.44 29.69 40.69
CA ILE A 53 8.30 30.53 41.53
C ILE A 53 7.51 31.67 42.15
N ALA A 54 6.71 32.38 41.35
CA ALA A 54 5.92 33.53 41.80
C ALA A 54 4.87 33.15 42.86
N GLU A 55 4.33 31.94 42.79
CA GLU A 55 3.41 31.37 43.77
C GLU A 55 4.11 30.72 44.97
N GLY A 56 5.44 30.65 44.97
CA GLY A 56 6.24 30.09 46.06
C GLY A 56 6.23 28.56 46.16
N GLN A 57 5.84 27.87 45.08
CA GLN A 57 5.81 26.40 45.02
C GLN A 57 7.20 25.79 44.84
N VAL A 58 8.07 26.49 44.10
CA VAL A 58 9.46 26.08 43.84
C VAL A 58 10.41 27.26 44.08
N PRO A 59 11.69 27.02 44.41
CA PRO A 59 12.60 28.08 44.78
C PRO A 59 13.19 28.78 43.53
N GLN A 60 13.69 30.02 43.68
CA GLN A 60 14.13 30.85 42.54
C GLN A 60 15.30 30.25 41.76
N GLU A 61 16.11 29.41 42.40
CA GLU A 61 17.22 28.66 41.82
C GLU A 61 16.78 27.84 40.61
N HIS A 62 15.51 27.41 40.55
CA HIS A 62 14.94 26.75 39.39
C HIS A 62 15.08 27.59 38.11
N TRP A 63 14.81 28.90 38.17
CA TRP A 63 14.91 29.78 36.99
C TRP A 63 16.32 29.80 36.42
N PHE A 64 17.33 29.77 37.29
CA PHE A 64 18.74 29.82 36.93
C PHE A 64 19.33 28.45 36.60
N ALA A 65 18.63 27.36 36.97
CA ALA A 65 18.97 25.99 36.56
C ALA A 65 18.63 25.70 35.09
N LEU A 66 17.69 26.46 34.50
CA LEU A 66 17.40 26.35 33.07
C LEU A 66 18.67 26.68 32.24
N GLY A 67 18.91 25.95 31.17
CA GLY A 67 20.08 26.11 30.31
C GLY A 67 19.99 27.40 29.47
N ARG A 68 21.10 28.14 29.44
CA ARG A 68 21.32 29.27 28.51
C ARG A 68 22.25 28.84 27.37
N LEU A 69 21.86 27.81 26.63
CA LEU A 69 22.66 27.32 25.51
C LEU A 69 22.64 28.36 24.39
N LEU A 70 23.81 28.93 24.09
CA LEU A 70 23.99 29.93 23.05
C LEU A 70 24.72 29.34 21.85
N VAL A 71 24.16 29.54 20.66
CA VAL A 71 24.80 29.21 19.37
C VAL A 71 24.84 30.48 18.53
N ALA A 72 25.82 30.63 17.64
CA ALA A 72 25.97 31.81 16.78
C ALA A 72 26.00 31.44 15.28
N PRO A 73 24.89 30.92 14.71
CA PRO A 73 24.81 30.65 13.28
C PRO A 73 24.69 31.99 12.54
N GLY A 74 25.82 32.61 12.18
CA GLY A 74 25.89 33.95 11.57
C GLY A 74 26.52 35.05 12.43
N GLY A 75 27.12 34.71 13.58
CA GLY A 75 27.93 35.64 14.38
C GLY A 75 27.21 36.35 15.53
N GLU A 76 25.88 36.26 15.65
CA GLU A 76 25.14 36.73 16.82
C GLU A 76 24.67 35.56 17.72
N PRO A 77 24.88 35.61 19.05
CA PRO A 77 24.49 34.52 19.95
C PRO A 77 22.97 34.49 20.19
N ILE A 78 22.35 33.34 19.90
CA ILE A 78 20.93 33.05 20.15
C ILE A 78 20.75 31.91 21.16
N LEU A 79 19.72 32.01 22.02
CA LEU A 79 19.29 30.89 22.86
C LEU A 79 18.63 29.79 22.02
N VAL A 80 19.18 28.59 22.09
CA VAL A 80 18.65 27.42 21.37
C VAL A 80 17.56 26.74 22.20
N SER A 81 16.48 26.35 21.51
CA SER A 81 15.35 25.60 22.07
C SER A 81 15.50 24.09 21.77
N TRP A 82 14.58 23.25 22.23
CA TRP A 82 14.70 21.82 21.94
C TRP A 82 14.36 21.54 20.47
N SER A 83 13.22 22.04 20.01
CA SER A 83 12.71 21.73 18.68
C SER A 83 12.98 22.82 17.63
N GLY A 84 13.26 24.06 18.04
CA GLY A 84 13.43 25.18 17.11
C GLY A 84 12.11 25.75 16.63
N SER A 85 11.00 25.49 17.34
CA SER A 85 9.65 25.92 16.96
C SER A 85 9.41 27.38 17.33
N MET A 86 8.64 28.11 16.53
CA MET A 86 8.30 29.52 16.85
C MET A 86 7.54 29.64 18.18
N PHE A 87 6.73 28.64 18.52
CA PHE A 87 5.93 28.61 19.75
C PHE A 87 6.78 28.58 21.02
N GLU A 88 7.87 27.80 21.06
CA GLU A 88 8.78 27.73 22.22
C GLU A 88 9.26 29.14 22.62
N TYR A 89 9.46 30.02 21.64
CA TYR A 89 9.87 31.40 21.86
C TYR A 89 8.69 32.33 22.12
N LEU A 90 7.63 32.29 21.31
CA LEU A 90 6.62 33.36 21.28
C LEU A 90 5.37 33.09 22.11
N MET A 91 4.98 31.85 22.37
CA MET A 91 3.76 31.57 23.14
C MET A 91 3.75 32.22 24.52
N PRO A 92 4.85 32.20 25.31
CA PRO A 92 4.86 32.86 26.62
C PRO A 92 4.54 34.36 26.54
N LEU A 93 4.86 35.04 25.42
CA LEU A 93 4.59 36.46 25.25
C LEU A 93 3.10 36.81 25.18
N LEU A 94 2.22 35.83 24.98
CA LEU A 94 0.78 36.06 25.00
C LEU A 94 0.29 36.59 26.37
N VAL A 95 0.98 36.21 27.45
CA VAL A 95 0.58 36.54 28.83
C VAL A 95 1.73 37.06 29.69
N MET A 96 2.95 36.58 29.49
CA MET A 96 4.13 36.98 30.27
C MET A 96 4.82 38.17 29.58
N PRO A 97 5.17 39.24 30.31
CA PRO A 97 5.84 40.38 29.71
C PRO A 97 7.26 40.04 29.28
N ASN A 98 7.78 40.86 28.36
CA ASN A 98 9.16 40.80 27.92
C ASN A 98 9.73 42.21 27.88
N TYR A 99 11.01 42.36 28.24
CA TYR A 99 11.64 43.66 28.41
C TYR A 99 12.73 43.89 27.38
N ARG A 100 12.71 45.06 26.76
CA ARG A 100 13.64 45.42 25.68
C ARG A 100 15.10 45.29 26.13
N GLY A 101 15.92 44.63 25.31
CA GLY A 101 17.36 44.48 25.55
C GLY A 101 17.74 43.40 26.58
N THR A 102 16.77 42.57 26.98
CA THR A 102 17.02 41.36 27.77
C THR A 102 17.41 40.18 26.88
N LEU A 103 17.91 39.12 27.51
CA LEU A 103 18.26 37.87 26.83
C LEU A 103 17.03 37.25 26.12
N LEU A 104 15.87 37.22 26.77
CA LEU A 104 14.63 36.69 26.20
C LEU A 104 14.08 37.57 25.07
N ASP A 105 14.17 38.90 25.19
CA ASP A 105 13.81 39.83 24.11
C ASP A 105 14.67 39.62 22.86
N ARG A 106 15.98 39.44 23.02
CA ARG A 106 16.85 39.13 21.88
C ARG A 106 16.53 37.76 21.28
N ALA A 107 16.38 36.73 22.12
CA ALA A 107 16.05 35.38 21.64
C ALA A 107 14.75 35.33 20.81
N CYS A 108 13.70 36.03 21.25
CA CYS A 108 12.43 36.08 20.50
C CYS A 108 12.58 36.78 19.14
N LYS A 109 13.35 37.88 19.07
CA LYS A 109 13.58 38.62 17.81
C LYS A 109 14.42 37.82 16.83
N THR A 110 15.54 37.30 17.29
CA THR A 110 16.46 36.53 16.44
C THR A 110 15.83 35.21 15.97
N ALA A 111 14.96 34.58 16.77
CA ALA A 111 14.19 33.42 16.32
C ALA A 111 13.26 33.76 15.13
N VAL A 112 12.61 34.92 15.14
CA VAL A 112 11.77 35.38 14.02
C VAL A 112 12.63 35.72 12.80
N GLU A 113 13.77 36.39 12.98
CA GLU A 113 14.70 36.72 11.90
C GLU A 113 15.21 35.45 11.19
N LEU A 114 15.67 34.45 11.94
CA LEU A 114 16.15 33.18 11.37
C LEU A 114 15.03 32.38 10.69
N GLN A 115 13.79 32.46 11.18
CA GLN A 115 12.63 31.87 10.50
C GLN A 115 12.34 32.54 9.16
N ILE A 116 12.45 33.87 9.09
CA ILE A 116 12.30 34.64 7.85
C ILE A 116 13.41 34.25 6.85
N GLU A 117 14.66 34.23 7.30
CA GLU A 117 15.82 33.84 6.48
C GLU A 117 15.67 32.41 5.94
N TYR A 118 15.27 31.48 6.80
CA TYR A 118 15.05 30.09 6.40
C TYR A 118 13.94 29.96 5.35
N GLY A 119 12.78 30.58 5.56
CA GLY A 119 11.69 30.59 4.57
C GLY A 119 12.14 31.16 3.23
N ASN A 120 12.87 32.28 3.25
CA ASN A 120 13.41 32.93 2.05
C ASN A 120 14.41 32.03 1.31
N SER A 121 15.34 31.36 2.02
CA SER A 121 16.31 30.44 1.42
C SER A 121 15.66 29.23 0.76
N ARG A 122 14.48 28.81 1.23
CA ARG A 122 13.69 27.70 0.68
C ARG A 122 12.65 28.15 -0.35
N GLY A 123 12.48 29.45 -0.56
CA GLY A 123 11.50 30.02 -1.50
C GLY A 123 10.04 29.92 -1.04
N VAL A 124 9.77 29.63 0.23
CA VAL A 124 8.41 29.44 0.78
C VAL A 124 8.05 30.53 1.81
N PRO A 125 6.78 30.66 2.24
CA PRO A 125 6.43 31.46 3.41
C PRO A 125 7.12 30.94 4.68
N TRP A 126 7.19 31.73 5.75
CA TRP A 126 7.81 31.33 7.02
C TRP A 126 6.80 31.18 8.16
N GLY A 127 7.19 30.54 9.26
CA GLY A 127 6.28 30.23 10.39
C GLY A 127 6.32 28.76 10.78
N VAL A 128 7.50 28.16 10.87
CA VAL A 128 7.67 26.76 11.27
C VAL A 128 7.42 26.64 12.78
N SER A 129 6.44 25.82 13.16
CA SER A 129 6.13 25.53 14.56
C SER A 129 5.41 24.18 14.68
N GLU A 130 5.19 23.67 15.90
CA GLU A 130 4.36 22.46 16.05
C GLU A 130 2.97 22.66 15.45
N SER A 131 2.58 21.71 14.61
CA SER A 131 1.38 21.83 13.79
C SER A 131 0.94 20.49 13.23
N GLY A 132 -0.27 20.48 12.67
CA GLY A 132 -0.69 19.45 11.74
C GLY A 132 0.19 19.46 10.48
N PHE A 133 0.37 18.32 9.84
CA PHE A 133 1.12 18.21 8.59
C PHE A 133 0.47 17.19 7.66
N ASN A 134 0.92 17.10 6.40
CA ASN A 134 0.27 16.27 5.38
C ASN A 134 0.59 14.77 5.56
N GLN A 135 0.16 14.21 6.68
CA GLN A 135 0.23 12.80 7.05
C GLN A 135 -1.02 12.44 7.86
N GLY A 136 -1.80 11.46 7.43
CA GLY A 136 -2.96 10.95 8.17
C GLY A 136 -2.65 9.69 8.98
N ASP A 137 -3.40 9.42 10.06
CA ASP A 137 -3.49 8.08 10.66
C ASP A 137 -4.48 7.17 9.92
N VAL A 138 -4.71 5.97 10.46
CA VAL A 138 -5.66 4.96 9.94
C VAL A 138 -7.09 5.52 9.79
N LYS A 139 -7.43 6.60 10.50
CA LYS A 139 -8.74 7.28 10.43
C LYS A 139 -8.69 8.58 9.62
N GLN A 140 -7.60 8.83 8.88
CA GLN A 140 -7.36 10.05 8.11
C GLN A 140 -7.33 11.34 8.94
N THR A 141 -6.98 11.25 10.23
CA THR A 141 -6.74 12.43 11.05
C THR A 141 -5.33 12.91 10.81
N TYR A 142 -5.17 14.19 10.41
CA TYR A 142 -3.83 14.80 10.27
C TYR A 142 -3.04 14.61 11.57
N GLN A 143 -1.82 14.09 11.44
CA GLN A 143 -0.92 13.90 12.55
C GLN A 143 -0.34 15.25 12.99
N TYR A 144 0.00 15.34 14.27
CA TYR A 144 0.53 16.55 14.89
C TYR A 144 1.91 16.28 15.46
N ARG A 145 2.87 17.15 15.18
CA ARG A 145 4.22 17.06 15.75
C ARG A 145 4.92 18.42 15.80
N ALA A 146 6.03 18.45 16.53
CA ALA A 146 6.92 19.62 16.59
C ALA A 146 7.87 19.68 15.39
N PHE A 147 7.84 20.84 14.72
CA PHE A 147 8.74 21.26 13.65
C PHE A 147 9.55 22.48 14.10
N GLY A 148 10.73 22.64 13.53
CA GLY A 148 11.54 23.83 13.79
C GLY A 148 12.58 24.06 12.72
N VAL A 149 13.24 25.21 12.83
CA VAL A 149 14.24 25.66 11.87
C VAL A 149 15.63 25.16 12.28
N PRO A 150 16.44 24.60 11.35
CA PRO A 150 17.84 24.27 11.63
C PRO A 150 18.61 25.48 12.18
N GLY A 151 19.39 25.27 13.24
CA GLY A 151 20.10 26.35 13.95
C GLY A 151 19.32 26.99 15.12
N LEU A 152 18.00 26.74 15.23
CA LEU A 152 17.17 27.15 16.39
C LEU A 152 16.89 26.01 17.39
N GLY A 153 17.10 24.76 17.00
CA GLY A 153 16.79 23.58 17.81
C GLY A 153 17.96 22.61 17.96
N LEU A 154 18.01 21.88 19.09
CA LEU A 154 18.97 20.79 19.34
C LEU A 154 18.57 19.46 18.68
N LYS A 155 17.28 19.31 18.34
CA LYS A 155 16.74 18.11 17.68
C LYS A 155 17.43 17.89 16.32
N ARG A 156 17.86 16.64 16.05
CA ARG A 156 18.42 16.25 14.74
C ARG A 156 17.31 16.11 13.69
N GLY A 157 17.63 16.33 12.42
CA GLY A 157 16.71 16.14 11.30
C GLY A 157 15.71 17.29 11.07
N LEU A 158 15.94 18.47 11.64
CA LEU A 158 15.05 19.63 11.46
C LEU A 158 14.97 20.12 10.00
N ALA A 159 15.97 19.81 9.17
CA ALA A 159 15.98 20.15 7.76
C ALA A 159 15.15 19.19 6.88
N GLU A 160 14.75 18.02 7.41
CA GLU A 160 14.04 16.97 6.67
C GLU A 160 12.58 17.35 6.37
N ASP A 161 12.03 18.29 7.14
CA ASP A 161 10.62 18.66 7.11
C ASP A 161 10.43 20.16 6.93
N LEU A 162 9.62 20.56 5.95
CA LEU A 162 9.30 21.95 5.68
C LEU A 162 7.79 22.15 5.79
N VAL A 163 7.32 22.50 6.99
CA VAL A 163 5.90 22.72 7.28
C VAL A 163 5.72 24.12 7.86
N ILE A 164 4.86 24.91 7.22
CA ILE A 164 4.57 26.29 7.60
C ILE A 164 3.23 26.34 8.30
N ALA A 165 3.22 26.80 9.55
CA ALA A 165 2.02 26.94 10.36
C ALA A 165 1.62 28.42 10.45
N PRO A 166 0.52 28.86 9.81
CA PRO A 166 0.13 30.27 9.80
C PRO A 166 -0.02 30.89 11.18
N TYR A 167 -0.49 30.13 12.19
CA TYR A 167 -0.63 30.63 13.56
C TYR A 167 0.72 31.10 14.15
N ALA A 168 1.83 30.49 13.77
CA ALA A 168 3.17 30.86 14.20
C ALA A 168 3.57 32.23 13.63
N THR A 169 3.21 32.51 12.38
CA THR A 169 3.33 33.86 11.80
C THR A 169 2.44 34.86 12.54
N VAL A 170 1.23 34.47 12.95
CA VAL A 170 0.35 35.34 13.75
C VAL A 170 0.99 35.66 15.11
N LEU A 171 1.63 34.69 15.78
CA LEU A 171 2.38 34.94 17.02
C LEU A 171 3.49 35.98 16.83
N ALA A 172 4.17 35.95 15.68
CA ALA A 172 5.24 36.89 15.35
C ALA A 172 4.77 38.35 15.23
N LEU A 173 3.46 38.63 15.16
CA LEU A 173 2.92 40.00 15.22
C LEU A 173 3.30 40.75 16.52
N MET A 174 3.61 40.02 17.60
CA MET A 174 4.05 40.61 18.87
C MET A 174 5.50 41.10 18.84
N VAL A 175 6.27 40.71 17.82
CA VAL A 175 7.72 40.97 17.72
C VAL A 175 8.07 41.73 16.44
N ALA A 176 7.59 41.24 15.29
CA ALA A 176 7.86 41.76 13.95
C ALA A 176 6.52 41.97 13.19
N PRO A 177 5.72 42.99 13.57
CA PRO A 177 4.34 43.13 13.09
C PRO A 177 4.24 43.36 11.59
N ARG A 178 5.23 44.03 10.98
CA ARG A 178 5.21 44.33 9.55
C ARG A 178 5.49 43.08 8.73
N GLU A 179 6.59 42.39 9.04
CA GLU A 179 7.05 41.19 8.37
C GLU A 179 6.02 40.06 8.51
N ALA A 180 5.44 39.89 9.70
CA ALA A 180 4.37 38.93 9.93
C ALA A 180 3.11 39.26 9.10
N SER A 181 2.73 40.54 9.00
CA SER A 181 1.59 40.95 8.17
C SER A 181 1.82 40.68 6.68
N GLU A 182 3.02 40.98 6.17
CA GLU A 182 3.40 40.72 4.78
C GLU A 182 3.38 39.21 4.47
N ASN A 183 3.87 38.36 5.40
CA ASN A 183 3.85 36.90 5.23
C ASN A 183 2.43 36.30 5.32
N LEU A 184 1.56 36.81 6.20
CA LEU A 184 0.15 36.41 6.25
C LEU A 184 -0.60 36.79 4.98
N GLN A 185 -0.33 37.98 4.42
CA GLN A 185 -0.89 38.38 3.12
C GLN A 185 -0.43 37.46 1.98
N ARG A 186 0.84 37.02 2.00
CA ARG A 186 1.36 36.02 1.06
C ARG A 186 0.61 34.68 1.19
N LEU A 187 0.48 34.16 2.42
CA LEU A 187 -0.26 32.92 2.69
C LEU A 187 -1.73 33.01 2.23
N ALA A 188 -2.37 34.17 2.40
CA ALA A 188 -3.73 34.40 1.91
C ALA A 188 -3.79 34.42 0.38
N GLY A 189 -2.85 35.10 -0.27
CA GLY A 189 -2.71 35.12 -1.73
C GLY A 189 -2.48 33.73 -2.36
N ASP A 190 -1.81 32.84 -1.62
CA ASP A 190 -1.60 31.43 -1.99
C ASP A 190 -2.82 30.53 -1.69
N GLY A 191 -3.96 31.10 -1.30
CA GLY A 191 -5.22 30.37 -1.05
C GLY A 191 -5.22 29.52 0.21
N ARG A 192 -4.45 29.89 1.25
CA ARG A 192 -4.30 29.12 2.50
C ARG A 192 -5.30 29.49 3.59
N GLU A 193 -6.41 30.13 3.20
CA GLU A 193 -7.53 30.52 4.05
C GLU A 193 -8.77 29.67 3.75
N GLY A 194 -9.61 29.48 4.77
CA GLY A 194 -10.96 28.92 4.66
C GLY A 194 -11.93 29.66 5.56
N ASP A 195 -13.08 29.03 5.86
CA ASP A 195 -14.21 29.69 6.52
C ASP A 195 -13.88 30.25 7.92
N PHE A 196 -12.89 29.68 8.60
CA PHE A 196 -12.47 30.09 9.95
C PHE A 196 -11.10 30.79 9.97
N GLY A 197 -10.68 31.38 8.84
CA GLY A 197 -9.37 32.00 8.67
C GLY A 197 -8.33 31.01 8.13
N PHE A 198 -7.05 31.21 8.48
CA PHE A 198 -5.98 30.34 8.01
C PHE A 198 -6.16 28.89 8.45
N TYR A 199 -5.91 27.98 7.51
CA TYR A 199 -5.80 26.55 7.82
C TYR A 199 -4.60 26.27 8.72
N GLU A 200 -4.64 25.12 9.38
CA GLU A 200 -3.65 24.68 10.37
C GLU A 200 -2.19 24.80 9.89
N ALA A 201 -1.89 24.32 8.69
CA ALA A 201 -0.55 24.36 8.13
C ALA A 201 -0.52 24.18 6.61
N VAL A 202 0.65 24.44 6.03
CA VAL A 202 1.01 24.14 4.65
C VAL A 202 2.29 23.31 4.66
N ASP A 203 2.20 22.09 4.15
CA ASP A 203 3.34 21.18 4.04
C ASP A 203 4.01 21.36 2.68
N TYR A 204 5.31 21.64 2.67
CA TYR A 204 6.15 21.78 1.48
C TYR A 204 7.18 20.64 1.38
N THR A 205 7.03 19.59 2.19
CA THR A 205 8.04 18.53 2.28
C THR A 205 7.93 17.59 1.09
N PRO A 206 8.94 17.47 0.21
CA PRO A 206 8.81 16.73 -1.05
C PRO A 206 8.34 15.28 -0.89
N SER A 207 8.79 14.60 0.17
CA SER A 207 8.40 13.21 0.48
C SER A 207 6.94 13.05 0.94
N ARG A 208 6.18 14.14 1.12
CA ARG A 208 4.77 14.15 1.52
C ARG A 208 3.85 14.83 0.51
N LEU A 209 4.37 15.19 -0.65
CA LEU A 209 3.61 15.83 -1.72
C LEU A 209 3.26 14.81 -2.80
N PRO A 210 2.06 14.91 -3.41
CA PRO A 210 1.77 14.23 -4.66
C PRO A 210 2.75 14.63 -5.78
N PRO A 211 2.97 13.78 -6.78
CA PRO A 211 3.69 14.18 -7.99
C PRO A 211 3.08 15.45 -8.60
N ASP A 212 3.92 16.35 -9.09
CA ASP A 212 3.56 17.66 -9.68
C ASP A 212 2.97 18.72 -8.73
N GLU A 213 2.80 18.42 -7.44
CA GLU A 213 2.45 19.42 -6.43
C GLU A 213 3.68 19.97 -5.70
N SER A 214 3.69 21.29 -5.45
CA SER A 214 4.75 21.97 -4.71
C SER A 214 4.42 22.20 -3.23
N SER A 215 3.16 21.98 -2.81
CA SER A 215 2.70 22.14 -1.43
C SER A 215 1.31 21.56 -1.20
N ALA A 216 1.05 21.07 0.01
CA ALA A 216 -0.26 20.54 0.42
C ALA A 216 -0.81 21.31 1.63
N THR A 217 -2.07 21.74 1.58
CA THR A 217 -2.73 22.44 2.69
C THR A 217 -3.34 21.44 3.67
N VAL A 218 -3.01 21.57 4.95
CA VAL A 218 -3.60 20.80 6.05
C VAL A 218 -4.95 21.42 6.43
N ARG A 219 -6.03 20.93 5.82
CA ARG A 219 -7.38 21.51 5.97
C ARG A 219 -8.04 21.14 7.30
N SER A 220 -7.49 21.68 8.39
CA SER A 220 -8.04 21.54 9.74
C SER A 220 -7.88 22.85 10.52
N TYR A 221 -8.54 22.94 11.67
CA TYR A 221 -8.47 24.08 12.59
C TYR A 221 -8.28 23.58 14.02
N MET A 222 -7.20 24.00 14.67
CA MET A 222 -6.99 23.69 16.08
C MET A 222 -7.45 24.84 16.98
N ALA A 223 -8.34 24.53 17.92
CA ALA A 223 -8.93 25.54 18.81
C ALA A 223 -7.87 26.31 19.61
N HIS A 224 -6.79 25.65 20.04
CA HIS A 224 -5.72 26.31 20.79
C HIS A 224 -4.86 27.22 19.89
N HIS A 225 -4.57 26.83 18.64
CA HIS A 225 -3.89 27.69 17.67
C HIS A 225 -4.72 28.94 17.35
N GLN A 226 -6.03 28.78 17.11
CA GLN A 226 -6.94 29.90 16.90
C GLN A 226 -7.01 30.82 18.13
N GLY A 227 -7.09 30.25 19.34
CA GLY A 227 -7.06 31.01 20.59
C GLY A 227 -5.78 31.84 20.74
N MET A 228 -4.62 31.25 20.45
CA MET A 228 -3.33 31.94 20.47
C MET A 228 -3.25 33.05 19.41
N SER A 229 -3.70 32.78 18.19
CA SER A 229 -3.77 33.78 17.11
C SER A 229 -4.62 34.98 17.49
N LEU A 230 -5.81 34.75 18.05
CA LEU A 230 -6.69 35.83 18.53
C LEU A 230 -6.02 36.65 19.64
N LEU A 231 -5.34 36.00 20.59
CA LEU A 231 -4.62 36.70 21.65
C LEU A 231 -3.44 37.52 21.09
N ALA A 232 -2.68 37.00 20.12
CA ALA A 232 -1.59 37.74 19.48
C ALA A 232 -2.11 38.97 18.73
N LEU A 233 -3.20 38.83 17.96
CA LEU A 233 -3.87 39.95 17.30
C LEU A 233 -4.33 41.01 18.31
N VAL A 234 -4.99 40.59 19.39
CA VAL A 234 -5.43 41.49 20.46
C VAL A 234 -4.24 42.16 21.14
N SER A 235 -3.14 41.45 21.38
CA SER A 235 -1.90 42.00 21.92
C SER A 235 -1.34 43.12 21.05
N SER A 236 -1.26 42.90 19.74
CA SER A 236 -0.76 43.91 18.79
C SER A 236 -1.72 45.08 18.59
N LEU A 237 -3.04 44.89 18.75
CA LEU A 237 -4.05 45.94 18.52
C LEU A 237 -4.49 46.70 19.78
N ARG A 238 -4.33 46.14 20.98
CA ARG A 238 -4.92 46.66 22.23
C ARG A 238 -3.92 46.87 23.37
N ASP A 239 -2.66 47.15 22.99
CA ASP A 239 -1.56 47.46 23.92
C ASP A 239 -1.38 46.35 24.97
N LEU A 240 -1.17 45.10 24.52
CA LEU A 240 -0.77 43.96 25.38
C LEU A 240 -1.68 43.73 26.61
N PRO A 241 -3.00 43.60 26.46
CA PRO A 241 -3.93 43.60 27.59
C PRO A 241 -3.75 42.42 28.54
N MET A 242 -3.34 41.25 28.04
CA MET A 242 -3.14 40.07 28.88
C MET A 242 -1.86 40.18 29.72
N GLN A 243 -0.77 40.74 29.19
CA GLN A 243 0.43 41.02 29.97
C GLN A 243 0.17 42.03 31.11
N ARG A 244 -0.64 43.07 30.85
CA ARG A 244 -1.05 44.00 31.92
C ARG A 244 -1.86 43.30 33.01
N ARG A 245 -2.73 42.36 32.64
CA ARG A 245 -3.50 41.55 33.61
C ARG A 245 -2.61 40.58 34.39
N PHE A 246 -1.62 39.98 33.71
CA PHE A 246 -0.63 39.12 34.33
C PHE A 246 0.15 39.90 35.40
N MET A 247 0.64 41.09 35.06
CA MET A 247 1.43 41.94 35.97
C MET A 247 0.60 42.72 37.00
N SER A 248 -0.74 42.71 36.91
CA SER A 248 -1.58 43.30 37.95
C SER A 248 -1.69 42.40 39.20
N ARG A 249 -1.37 41.10 39.09
CA ARG A 249 -1.30 40.20 40.25
C ARG A 249 0.00 40.45 41.04
N PRO A 250 -0.09 40.77 42.35
CA PRO A 250 1.09 41.05 43.17
C PRO A 250 2.11 39.91 43.24
N LEU A 251 1.66 38.64 43.31
CA LEU A 251 2.54 37.47 43.36
C LEU A 251 3.40 37.35 42.10
N LEU A 252 2.77 37.50 40.92
CA LEU A 252 3.48 37.48 39.64
C LEU A 252 4.45 38.65 39.55
N LYS A 253 4.00 39.86 39.90
CA LYS A 253 4.84 41.05 39.91
C LYS A 253 6.06 40.95 40.84
N ALA A 254 6.00 40.17 41.91
CA ALA A 254 7.14 39.97 42.81
C ALA A 254 8.31 39.23 42.15
N ALA A 255 8.04 38.40 41.13
CA ALA A 255 9.04 37.65 40.37
C ALA A 255 9.54 38.39 39.12
N ASP A 256 9.13 39.65 38.90
CA ASP A 256 9.41 40.43 37.68
C ASP A 256 10.90 40.51 37.30
N LEU A 257 11.79 40.56 38.30
CA LEU A 257 13.24 40.65 38.09
C LEU A 257 13.81 39.45 37.33
N LEU A 258 13.16 38.28 37.35
CA LEU A 258 13.59 37.09 36.60
C LEU A 258 13.55 37.31 35.08
N LEU A 259 12.67 38.20 34.61
CA LEU A 259 12.49 38.51 33.19
C LEU A 259 13.46 39.58 32.69
N GLN A 260 14.29 40.15 33.57
CA GLN A 260 15.19 41.27 33.27
C GLN A 260 16.66 40.84 33.13
N GLU A 261 16.89 39.57 32.78
CA GLU A 261 18.23 39.01 32.56
C GLU A 261 18.92 39.72 31.39
N ARG A 262 20.09 40.32 31.66
CA ARG A 262 20.90 41.02 30.65
C ARG A 262 21.65 40.01 29.79
N LEU A 263 21.93 40.42 28.55
CA LEU A 263 22.84 39.67 27.68
C LEU A 263 24.21 39.47 28.35
N PRO A 264 24.77 38.23 28.35
CA PRO A 264 26.12 37.98 28.84
C PRO A 264 27.14 38.86 28.10
N LYS A 265 28.08 39.47 28.83
CA LYS A 265 29.14 40.33 28.28
C LYS A 265 30.44 39.59 27.95
N THR A 266 30.49 38.28 28.18
CA THR A 266 31.68 37.44 28.01
C THR A 266 31.59 36.70 26.68
N GLU A 267 32.72 36.50 26.00
CA GLU A 267 32.84 35.55 24.89
C GLU A 267 32.21 34.22 25.34
N ALA A 268 31.01 33.94 24.84
CA ALA A 268 30.27 32.76 25.22
C ALA A 268 31.12 31.54 24.89
N SER A 269 31.02 30.48 25.69
CA SER A 269 31.47 29.15 25.28
C SER A 269 30.57 28.69 24.14
N VAL A 270 30.79 29.25 22.95
CA VAL A 270 30.15 28.85 21.70
C VAL A 270 30.59 27.41 21.48
N LEU A 271 29.64 26.48 21.42
CA LEU A 271 29.95 25.14 20.93
C LEU A 271 30.60 25.31 19.55
N PRO A 272 31.84 24.82 19.33
CA PRO A 272 32.52 24.98 18.06
C PRO A 272 31.71 24.30 16.96
N GLU A 273 31.49 25.03 15.85
CA GLU A 273 31.29 24.65 14.43
C GLU A 273 30.54 23.37 14.00
N ASP A 274 30.12 22.45 14.90
CA ASP A 274 29.46 21.18 14.55
C ASP A 274 27.95 21.32 14.22
N LEU A 275 27.43 22.56 14.25
CA LEU A 275 26.13 22.93 13.69
C LEU A 275 26.33 23.62 12.33
N GLU A 276 27.27 23.13 11.51
CA GLU A 276 27.21 23.35 10.07
C GLU A 276 25.77 23.06 9.64
N LEU A 277 25.16 24.02 8.93
CA LEU A 277 24.08 23.74 8.00
C LEU A 277 24.47 22.43 7.32
N GLU A 278 23.74 21.34 7.57
CA GLU A 278 23.88 20.14 6.74
C GLU A 278 23.54 20.60 5.32
N GLU A 279 24.56 21.08 4.60
CA GLU A 279 24.60 21.01 3.16
C GLU A 279 24.38 19.54 2.89
N THR A 280 23.15 19.26 2.47
CA THR A 280 22.66 18.00 1.96
C THR A 280 23.77 17.36 1.14
N ARG A 281 24.55 16.48 1.77
CA ARG A 281 25.15 15.38 1.04
C ARG A 281 23.94 14.57 0.57
N PRO A 282 23.72 14.41 -0.74
CA PRO A 282 22.69 13.52 -1.21
C PRO A 282 23.03 12.16 -0.64
N ARG A 283 22.23 11.67 0.32
CA ARG A 283 22.21 10.23 0.56
C ARG A 283 21.72 9.63 -0.75
N PHE A 284 22.64 8.94 -1.41
CA PHE A 284 22.48 8.30 -2.70
C PHE A 284 21.07 7.69 -2.87
N GLY A 285 20.45 8.05 -3.99
CA GLY A 285 19.12 7.59 -4.40
C GLY A 285 18.19 8.72 -4.82
N GLU A 286 18.65 9.68 -5.63
CA GLU A 286 17.74 10.54 -6.38
C GLU A 286 16.85 9.67 -7.29
N GLY A 287 15.55 9.64 -7.00
CA GLY A 287 14.46 9.59 -7.99
C GLY A 287 14.30 8.40 -8.94
N GLU A 288 15.27 7.50 -9.11
CA GLU A 288 15.20 6.48 -10.18
C GLU A 288 14.52 5.16 -9.75
N ASP A 289 14.53 4.79 -8.45
CA ASP A 289 14.05 3.48 -7.96
C ASP A 289 12.75 3.51 -7.13
N VAL A 290 11.89 4.51 -7.34
CA VAL A 290 10.58 4.60 -6.65
C VAL A 290 9.53 3.70 -7.32
N MET A 291 9.72 3.38 -8.61
CA MET A 291 8.79 2.62 -9.43
C MET A 291 9.47 1.49 -10.21
N ARG A 292 8.81 0.33 -10.34
CA ARG A 292 9.28 -0.75 -11.22
C ARG A 292 8.59 -0.63 -12.57
N VAL A 293 9.37 -0.41 -13.64
CA VAL A 293 8.86 -0.26 -15.02
C VAL A 293 9.31 -1.43 -15.88
N PHE A 294 8.35 -2.14 -16.48
CA PHE A 294 8.58 -3.27 -17.39
C PHE A 294 8.11 -2.93 -18.80
N LYS A 295 9.02 -2.93 -19.76
CA LYS A 295 8.72 -2.64 -21.18
C LYS A 295 8.32 -3.88 -21.98
N THR A 296 8.23 -5.03 -21.31
CA THR A 296 7.83 -6.31 -21.91
C THR A 296 6.93 -7.06 -20.96
N PRO A 297 5.82 -7.64 -21.45
CA PRO A 297 5.01 -8.54 -20.65
C PRO A 297 5.66 -9.92 -20.50
N MET A 298 6.64 -10.25 -21.36
CA MET A 298 7.34 -11.53 -21.35
C MET A 298 8.57 -11.45 -20.44
N SER A 299 8.50 -12.16 -19.32
CA SER A 299 9.61 -12.43 -18.40
C SER A 299 9.76 -13.94 -18.21
N ARG A 300 10.90 -14.41 -17.66
CA ARG A 300 11.10 -15.85 -17.38
C ARG A 300 10.15 -16.38 -16.31
N THR A 301 9.89 -15.54 -15.32
CA THR A 301 8.92 -15.71 -14.24
C THR A 301 8.08 -14.43 -14.16
N PRO A 302 6.77 -14.51 -13.93
CA PRO A 302 5.93 -13.30 -13.90
C PRO A 302 6.36 -12.32 -12.81
N GLU A 303 6.56 -11.05 -13.18
CA GLU A 303 6.91 -10.00 -12.23
C GLU A 303 5.65 -9.52 -11.52
N THR A 304 5.57 -9.72 -10.21
CA THR A 304 4.33 -9.52 -9.45
C THR A 304 4.33 -8.21 -8.67
N HIS A 305 3.14 -7.67 -8.44
CA HIS A 305 2.86 -6.55 -7.56
C HIS A 305 1.69 -6.84 -6.64
N LEU A 306 1.77 -6.34 -5.40
CA LEU A 306 0.78 -6.58 -4.35
C LEU A 306 0.12 -5.27 -3.89
N LEU A 307 -1.20 -5.22 -3.98
CA LEU A 307 -2.03 -4.10 -3.55
C LEU A 307 -2.96 -4.56 -2.43
N SER A 308 -3.11 -3.75 -1.39
CA SER A 308 -3.97 -4.11 -0.26
C SER A 308 -4.33 -2.93 0.65
N ASN A 309 -5.52 -3.00 1.26
CA ASN A 309 -5.95 -2.18 2.39
C ASN A 309 -5.91 -2.93 3.75
N GLY A 310 -5.25 -4.09 3.80
CA GLY A 310 -5.18 -4.99 4.95
C GLY A 310 -6.30 -6.03 5.04
N ARG A 311 -7.41 -5.88 4.30
CA ARG A 311 -8.51 -6.87 4.22
C ARG A 311 -8.78 -7.35 2.81
N TYR A 312 -8.73 -6.46 1.83
CA TYR A 312 -8.80 -6.78 0.41
C TYR A 312 -7.38 -6.83 -0.15
N HIS A 313 -7.07 -7.84 -0.96
CA HIS A 313 -5.74 -8.12 -1.47
C HIS A 313 -5.79 -8.43 -2.96
N VAL A 314 -4.90 -7.82 -3.73
CA VAL A 314 -4.71 -8.09 -5.17
C VAL A 314 -3.26 -8.41 -5.43
N ALA A 315 -3.02 -9.53 -6.10
CA ALA A 315 -1.75 -9.81 -6.76
C ALA A 315 -1.95 -9.62 -8.26
N ILE A 316 -1.05 -8.89 -8.92
CA ILE A 316 -1.09 -8.69 -10.37
C ILE A 316 0.31 -8.82 -10.98
N SER A 317 0.42 -9.48 -12.13
CA SER A 317 1.66 -9.63 -12.87
C SER A 317 1.88 -8.49 -13.87
N ASN A 318 3.12 -8.33 -14.34
CA ASN A 318 3.50 -7.43 -15.42
C ASN A 318 2.86 -7.77 -16.76
N ALA A 319 2.13 -8.88 -16.87
CA ALA A 319 1.36 -9.27 -18.04
C ALA A 319 -0.16 -9.09 -17.83
N GLY A 320 -0.61 -8.81 -16.60
CA GLY A 320 -2.02 -8.63 -16.24
C GLY A 320 -2.72 -9.88 -15.68
N GLY A 321 -1.99 -10.98 -15.46
CA GLY A 321 -2.45 -12.13 -14.68
C GLY A 321 -2.44 -11.84 -13.18
N GLY A 322 -3.02 -12.72 -12.35
CA GLY A 322 -3.04 -12.57 -10.90
C GLY A 322 -4.34 -13.00 -10.23
N TYR A 323 -4.64 -12.47 -9.05
CA TYR A 323 -5.83 -12.84 -8.26
C TYR A 323 -6.29 -11.75 -7.30
N SER A 324 -7.52 -11.90 -6.82
CA SER A 324 -8.15 -11.05 -5.82
C SER A 324 -8.66 -11.89 -4.65
N ARG A 325 -8.39 -11.43 -3.43
CA ARG A 325 -8.79 -12.07 -2.18
C ARG A 325 -9.41 -11.06 -1.23
N TRP A 326 -10.34 -11.53 -0.41
CA TRP A 326 -10.90 -10.77 0.69
C TRP A 326 -10.78 -11.58 1.97
N LYS A 327 -10.01 -11.07 2.92
CA LYS A 327 -9.52 -11.79 4.09
C LYS A 327 -8.82 -13.08 3.60
N ASP A 328 -9.26 -14.23 4.07
CA ASP A 328 -8.77 -15.55 3.68
C ASP A 328 -9.49 -16.16 2.46
N LEU A 329 -10.53 -15.51 1.94
CA LEU A 329 -11.35 -16.03 0.84
C LEU A 329 -10.80 -15.58 -0.52
N ALA A 330 -10.69 -16.52 -1.46
CA ALA A 330 -10.48 -16.22 -2.87
C ALA A 330 -11.76 -15.63 -3.47
N LEU A 331 -11.66 -14.44 -4.05
CA LEU A 331 -12.75 -13.84 -4.81
C LEU A 331 -12.69 -14.30 -6.26
N THR A 332 -11.47 -14.29 -6.83
CA THR A 332 -11.20 -14.76 -8.18
C THR A 332 -10.33 -16.01 -8.18
N ARG A 333 -10.58 -16.92 -9.12
CA ARG A 333 -9.85 -18.18 -9.23
C ARG A 333 -8.41 -17.96 -9.68
N TRP A 334 -7.50 -18.68 -9.04
CA TRP A 334 -6.09 -18.68 -9.41
C TRP A 334 -5.44 -20.01 -9.08
N ARG A 335 -4.46 -20.38 -9.89
CA ARG A 335 -3.55 -21.49 -9.68
C ARG A 335 -2.14 -21.00 -10.00
N GLU A 336 -1.18 -21.51 -9.26
CA GLU A 336 0.22 -21.24 -9.55
C GLU A 336 0.59 -21.80 -10.93
N ASP A 337 0.93 -20.91 -11.86
CA ASP A 337 1.46 -21.25 -13.17
C ASP A 337 2.42 -20.16 -13.66
N ALA A 338 3.71 -20.36 -13.41
CA ALA A 338 4.77 -19.45 -13.84
C ALA A 338 5.03 -19.48 -15.36
N THR A 339 4.47 -20.46 -16.08
CA THR A 339 4.72 -20.66 -17.51
C THR A 339 3.73 -19.91 -18.39
N CYS A 340 2.46 -19.94 -18.02
CA CYS A 340 1.39 -19.39 -18.85
C CYS A 340 0.74 -18.13 -18.25
N ASP A 341 0.73 -17.94 -16.92
CA ASP A 341 0.20 -16.74 -16.23
C ASP A 341 -1.20 -16.29 -16.69
N TYR A 342 -2.10 -17.24 -16.99
CA TYR A 342 -3.39 -16.99 -17.64
C TYR A 342 -4.57 -16.89 -16.67
N TRP A 343 -4.32 -16.90 -15.36
CA TRP A 343 -5.35 -16.71 -14.33
C TRP A 343 -5.47 -15.23 -13.96
N GLY A 344 -6.69 -14.75 -13.73
CA GLY A 344 -6.91 -13.41 -13.19
C GLY A 344 -8.17 -12.71 -13.65
N THR A 345 -8.18 -11.40 -13.46
CA THR A 345 -9.26 -10.50 -13.87
C THR A 345 -8.82 -9.75 -15.12
N PHE A 346 -9.52 -10.01 -16.23
CA PHE A 346 -9.13 -9.54 -17.55
C PHE A 346 -10.11 -8.53 -18.11
N LEU A 347 -9.59 -7.61 -18.92
CA LEU A 347 -10.36 -6.65 -19.68
C LEU A 347 -10.02 -6.82 -21.16
N TYR A 348 -10.99 -7.24 -21.96
CA TYR A 348 -10.89 -7.35 -23.40
C TYR A 348 -11.35 -6.04 -24.05
N LEU A 349 -10.65 -5.61 -25.10
CA LEU A 349 -11.04 -4.53 -25.98
C LEU A 349 -11.26 -5.09 -27.37
N ARG A 350 -12.29 -4.60 -28.07
CA ARG A 350 -12.54 -4.92 -29.47
C ARG A 350 -12.95 -3.70 -30.25
N ASP A 351 -12.32 -3.49 -31.40
CA ASP A 351 -12.79 -2.50 -32.37
C ASP A 351 -14.02 -3.07 -33.10
N ALA A 352 -15.18 -2.43 -32.92
CA ALA A 352 -16.44 -2.91 -33.50
C ALA A 352 -16.45 -2.84 -35.04
N THR A 353 -15.59 -2.02 -35.64
CA THR A 353 -15.49 -1.83 -37.09
C THR A 353 -14.65 -2.93 -37.73
N THR A 354 -13.50 -3.24 -37.13
CA THR A 354 -12.57 -4.24 -37.69
C THR A 354 -12.82 -5.66 -37.17
N GLY A 355 -13.47 -5.78 -36.02
CA GLY A 355 -13.64 -7.05 -35.30
C GLY A 355 -12.36 -7.52 -34.60
N GLU A 356 -11.25 -6.79 -34.70
CA GLU A 356 -10.02 -7.11 -34.01
C GLU A 356 -10.18 -6.88 -32.51
N PHE A 357 -9.71 -7.83 -31.70
CA PHE A 357 -9.74 -7.74 -30.24
C PHE A 357 -8.38 -8.04 -29.62
N TRP A 358 -8.12 -7.45 -28.46
CA TRP A 358 -6.92 -7.58 -27.65
C TRP A 358 -7.29 -7.38 -26.16
N SER A 359 -6.33 -7.39 -25.26
CA SER A 359 -6.52 -7.17 -23.81
C SER A 359 -5.99 -5.82 -23.36
N ALA A 360 -6.49 -5.29 -22.23
CA ALA A 360 -6.03 -4.03 -21.63
C ALA A 360 -4.59 -4.12 -21.08
N ALA A 361 -4.14 -5.34 -20.78
CA ALA A 361 -2.75 -5.73 -20.58
C ALA A 361 -2.35 -6.75 -21.67
N TYR A 362 -1.46 -7.69 -21.38
CA TYR A 362 -1.05 -8.73 -22.34
C TYR A 362 -1.88 -10.01 -22.23
N GLN A 363 -2.14 -10.44 -21.00
CA GLN A 363 -3.05 -11.54 -20.70
C GLN A 363 -4.50 -11.07 -20.84
N PRO A 364 -5.41 -11.94 -21.30
CA PRO A 364 -5.20 -13.35 -21.65
C PRO A 364 -5.00 -13.55 -23.16
N THR A 365 -5.02 -12.49 -23.96
CA THR A 365 -5.07 -12.58 -25.44
C THR A 365 -3.71 -12.89 -26.07
N LEU A 366 -2.62 -12.71 -25.33
CA LEU A 366 -1.23 -12.90 -25.78
C LEU A 366 -0.86 -12.04 -26.99
N ARG A 367 -1.62 -10.96 -27.23
CA ARG A 367 -1.38 -10.03 -28.33
C ARG A 367 -0.45 -8.92 -27.88
N ALA A 368 0.72 -8.84 -28.51
CA ALA A 368 1.64 -7.73 -28.29
C ALA A 368 1.12 -6.46 -28.95
N THR A 369 1.09 -5.37 -28.18
CA THR A 369 0.77 -4.02 -28.64
C THR A 369 2.05 -3.17 -28.67
N LYS A 370 2.00 -2.01 -29.34
CA LYS A 370 3.15 -1.10 -29.37
C LYS A 370 3.24 -0.35 -28.05
N ASN A 371 4.48 -0.06 -27.62
CA ASN A 371 4.79 0.72 -26.42
C ASN A 371 4.14 0.15 -25.14
N TYR A 372 4.19 -1.17 -24.98
CA TYR A 372 3.74 -1.81 -23.76
C TYR A 372 4.62 -1.41 -22.58
N GLU A 373 4.01 -0.86 -21.53
CA GLU A 373 4.67 -0.60 -20.25
C GLU A 373 3.77 -1.06 -19.11
N ALA A 374 4.33 -1.83 -18.18
CA ALA A 374 3.73 -2.10 -16.88
C ALA A 374 4.52 -1.33 -15.80
N ILE A 375 3.85 -0.49 -15.03
CA ILE A 375 4.48 0.38 -14.02
C ILE A 375 3.87 0.05 -12.66
N PHE A 376 4.72 -0.30 -11.69
CA PHE A 376 4.30 -0.65 -10.33
C PHE A 376 4.87 0.33 -9.31
N THR A 377 3.97 1.01 -8.60
CA THR A 377 4.27 1.84 -7.42
C THR A 377 3.51 1.27 -6.23
N GLN A 378 3.83 1.66 -4.99
CA GLN A 378 3.25 0.99 -3.81
C GLN A 378 1.72 1.00 -3.73
N ALA A 379 1.09 1.98 -4.37
CA ALA A 379 -0.35 2.22 -4.33
C ALA A 379 -1.10 1.82 -5.62
N ARG A 380 -0.39 1.60 -6.73
CA ARG A 380 -1.03 1.34 -8.02
C ARG A 380 -0.19 0.47 -8.94
N ALA A 381 -0.90 -0.28 -9.79
CA ALA A 381 -0.35 -0.89 -10.99
C ALA A 381 -0.92 -0.20 -12.23
N GLU A 382 -0.07 0.13 -13.19
CA GLU A 382 -0.47 0.76 -14.45
C GLU A 382 -0.04 -0.09 -15.64
N PHE A 383 -0.87 -0.12 -16.68
CA PHE A 383 -0.53 -0.67 -17.99
C PHE A 383 -0.78 0.39 -19.06
N ARG A 384 0.26 0.71 -19.83
CA ARG A 384 0.18 1.63 -20.96
C ARG A 384 0.45 0.87 -22.25
N GLN A 385 -0.37 1.09 -23.25
CA GLN A 385 -0.18 0.51 -24.56
C GLN A 385 -0.90 1.31 -25.65
N ARG A 386 -0.48 1.10 -26.90
CA ARG A 386 -1.10 1.70 -28.06
C ARG A 386 -1.46 0.65 -29.11
N HIS A 387 -2.72 0.67 -29.54
CA HIS A 387 -3.22 -0.16 -30.65
C HIS A 387 -3.64 0.74 -31.82
N GLY A 388 -2.78 0.82 -32.84
CA GLY A 388 -2.95 1.78 -33.94
C GLY A 388 -2.91 3.24 -33.44
N ASN A 389 -4.02 3.95 -33.59
CA ASN A 389 -4.22 5.32 -33.11
C ASN A 389 -5.10 5.40 -31.85
N LEU A 390 -5.34 4.27 -31.17
CA LEU A 390 -6.01 4.25 -29.88
C LEU A 390 -4.95 4.07 -28.79
N GLU A 391 -4.86 5.02 -27.88
CA GLU A 391 -4.08 4.89 -26.65
C GLU A 391 -4.95 4.31 -25.54
N ILE A 392 -4.39 3.40 -24.77
CA ILE A 392 -5.08 2.67 -23.71
C ILE A 392 -4.18 2.74 -22.47
N HIS A 393 -4.71 3.33 -21.41
CA HIS A 393 -4.07 3.40 -20.11
C HIS A 393 -4.98 2.73 -19.08
N THR A 394 -4.47 1.69 -18.43
CA THR A 394 -5.21 0.98 -17.38
C THR A 394 -4.53 1.19 -16.04
N GLU A 395 -5.28 1.61 -15.04
CA GLU A 395 -4.81 1.84 -13.68
C GLU A 395 -5.57 0.92 -12.72
N LEU A 396 -4.86 0.29 -11.79
CA LEU A 396 -5.42 -0.58 -10.76
C LEU A 396 -5.00 -0.09 -9.38
N SER A 397 -5.97 0.02 -8.47
CA SER A 397 -5.72 0.28 -7.05
C SER A 397 -6.74 -0.41 -6.15
N VAL A 398 -6.44 -0.49 -4.86
CA VAL A 398 -7.33 -1.03 -3.81
C VAL A 398 -7.71 0.12 -2.88
N SER A 399 -9.01 0.33 -2.66
CA SER A 399 -9.49 1.43 -1.82
C SER A 399 -9.03 1.23 -0.36
N PRO A 400 -8.43 2.25 0.28
CA PRO A 400 -8.13 2.18 1.71
C PRO A 400 -9.38 2.20 2.60
N GLU A 401 -10.48 2.77 2.11
CA GLU A 401 -11.71 2.97 2.88
C GLU A 401 -12.66 1.77 2.79
N ASP A 402 -12.73 1.14 1.61
CA ASP A 402 -13.70 0.10 1.29
C ASP A 402 -12.99 -1.15 0.73
N ASP A 403 -13.57 -2.32 0.93
CA ASP A 403 -13.00 -3.59 0.48
C ASP A 403 -13.30 -3.84 -1.01
N ILE A 404 -12.71 -2.97 -1.85
CA ILE A 404 -12.86 -2.97 -3.31
C ILE A 404 -11.50 -2.83 -4.01
N GLU A 405 -11.38 -3.43 -5.20
CA GLU A 405 -10.42 -3.04 -6.23
C GLU A 405 -11.10 -2.22 -7.33
N LEU A 406 -10.34 -1.27 -7.87
CA LEU A 406 -10.76 -0.38 -8.95
C LEU A 406 -9.80 -0.53 -10.12
N ARG A 407 -10.32 -0.87 -11.30
CA ARG A 407 -9.60 -0.93 -12.57
C ARG A 407 -10.16 0.12 -13.51
N ARG A 408 -9.43 1.22 -13.69
CA ARG A 408 -9.76 2.32 -14.58
C ARG A 408 -9.12 2.11 -15.94
N VAL A 409 -9.90 2.17 -17.02
CA VAL A 409 -9.41 2.15 -18.40
C VAL A 409 -9.71 3.48 -19.05
N THR A 410 -8.66 4.21 -19.38
CA THR A 410 -8.72 5.45 -20.16
C THR A 410 -8.39 5.14 -21.60
N LEU A 411 -9.30 5.54 -22.50
CA LEU A 411 -9.18 5.38 -23.94
C LEU A 411 -9.09 6.76 -24.59
N THR A 412 -8.05 6.98 -25.39
CA THR A 412 -7.88 8.23 -26.15
C THR A 412 -7.81 7.93 -27.64
N ASN A 413 -8.73 8.51 -28.41
CA ASN A 413 -8.78 8.34 -29.86
C ASN A 413 -7.91 9.37 -30.58
N HIS A 414 -6.66 9.03 -30.89
CA HIS A 414 -5.75 9.89 -31.66
C HIS A 414 -5.93 9.77 -33.19
N SER A 415 -7.06 9.22 -33.65
CA SER A 415 -7.36 9.10 -35.08
C SER A 415 -8.26 10.24 -35.55
N SER A 416 -8.19 10.57 -36.84
CA SER A 416 -9.09 11.56 -37.46
C SER A 416 -10.50 11.01 -37.74
N THR A 417 -10.84 9.83 -37.24
CA THR A 417 -12.11 9.15 -37.50
C THR A 417 -12.75 8.71 -36.20
N GLU A 418 -14.07 8.62 -36.19
CA GLU A 418 -14.79 8.01 -35.07
C GLU A 418 -14.35 6.55 -34.86
N ARG A 419 -14.26 6.11 -33.60
CA ARG A 419 -13.92 4.74 -33.21
C ARG A 419 -14.95 4.23 -32.24
N THR A 420 -15.49 3.03 -32.47
CA THR A 420 -16.36 2.34 -31.52
C THR A 420 -15.62 1.14 -30.92
N ILE A 421 -15.36 1.21 -29.62
CA ILE A 421 -14.61 0.20 -28.87
C ILE A 421 -15.56 -0.50 -27.91
N GLU A 422 -15.59 -1.82 -27.96
CA GLU A 422 -16.27 -2.66 -26.99
C GLU A 422 -15.30 -3.09 -25.89
N LEU A 423 -15.64 -2.83 -24.63
CA LEU A 423 -14.91 -3.32 -23.47
C LEU A 423 -15.70 -4.45 -22.83
N THR A 424 -15.03 -5.55 -22.51
CA THR A 424 -15.62 -6.70 -21.82
C THR A 424 -14.73 -7.17 -20.69
N SER A 425 -15.24 -7.20 -19.46
CA SER A 425 -14.52 -7.77 -18.31
C SER A 425 -14.66 -9.29 -18.24
N TYR A 426 -13.77 -9.94 -17.50
CA TYR A 426 -13.86 -11.36 -17.18
C TYR A 426 -13.14 -11.66 -15.87
N ALA A 427 -13.81 -12.37 -14.96
CA ALA A 427 -13.15 -13.06 -13.85
C ALA A 427 -13.95 -14.31 -13.45
N GLU A 428 -13.24 -15.35 -13.00
CA GLU A 428 -13.83 -16.59 -12.50
C GLU A 428 -14.09 -16.49 -10.99
N VAL A 429 -15.35 -16.64 -10.55
CA VAL A 429 -15.76 -16.37 -9.16
C VAL A 429 -15.62 -17.59 -8.27
N VAL A 430 -15.12 -17.41 -7.04
CA VAL A 430 -14.89 -18.50 -6.06
C VAL A 430 -15.69 -18.30 -4.76
N LEU A 431 -15.45 -17.21 -4.03
CA LEU A 431 -16.05 -16.88 -2.72
C LEU A 431 -15.79 -17.93 -1.62
N ALA A 432 -14.68 -18.65 -1.68
CA ALA A 432 -14.29 -19.69 -0.73
C ALA A 432 -12.77 -19.65 -0.50
N THR A 433 -12.25 -20.39 0.47
CA THR A 433 -10.79 -20.53 0.62
C THR A 433 -10.20 -21.20 -0.62
N GLN A 434 -8.97 -20.83 -0.98
CA GLN A 434 -8.30 -21.38 -2.17
C GLN A 434 -8.19 -22.91 -2.12
N ALA A 435 -7.84 -23.48 -0.97
CA ALA A 435 -7.76 -24.93 -0.77
C ALA A 435 -9.12 -25.62 -1.04
N ALA A 436 -10.23 -25.00 -0.63
CA ALA A 436 -11.56 -25.57 -0.90
C ALA A 436 -11.94 -25.54 -2.39
N ASP A 437 -11.51 -24.51 -3.13
CA ASP A 437 -11.69 -24.44 -4.59
C ASP A 437 -10.77 -25.42 -5.34
N GLU A 438 -9.57 -25.68 -4.84
CA GLU A 438 -8.62 -26.63 -5.44
C GLU A 438 -9.05 -28.09 -5.32
N VAL A 439 -9.65 -28.48 -4.19
CA VAL A 439 -10.07 -29.86 -3.93
C VAL A 439 -11.23 -30.29 -4.82
N HIS A 440 -12.28 -29.45 -4.96
CA HIS A 440 -13.48 -29.84 -5.70
C HIS A 440 -14.20 -28.67 -6.41
N PRO A 441 -13.58 -28.05 -7.42
CA PRO A 441 -14.08 -26.82 -8.03
C PRO A 441 -15.49 -26.97 -8.61
N SER A 442 -15.76 -28.03 -9.37
CA SER A 442 -17.08 -28.27 -10.00
C SER A 442 -18.22 -28.40 -8.98
N PHE A 443 -17.95 -28.93 -7.79
CA PHE A 443 -18.96 -29.03 -6.72
C PHE A 443 -19.08 -27.70 -5.97
N SER A 444 -17.95 -27.03 -5.71
CA SER A 444 -17.95 -25.71 -5.06
C SER A 444 -18.72 -24.66 -5.86
N ASN A 445 -18.61 -24.69 -7.20
CA ASN A 445 -19.29 -23.78 -8.11
C ASN A 445 -20.82 -23.85 -8.01
N LEU A 446 -21.39 -25.04 -7.72
CA LEU A 446 -22.85 -25.22 -7.59
C LEU A 446 -23.48 -24.39 -6.47
N PHE A 447 -22.67 -23.89 -5.54
CA PHE A 447 -23.12 -23.04 -4.44
C PHE A 447 -23.12 -21.56 -4.81
N VAL A 448 -22.44 -21.13 -5.87
CA VAL A 448 -22.39 -19.72 -6.25
C VAL A 448 -23.68 -19.34 -6.97
N GLN A 449 -24.22 -18.18 -6.60
CA GLN A 449 -25.41 -17.59 -7.22
C GLN A 449 -25.05 -16.20 -7.72
N THR A 450 -25.44 -15.89 -8.96
CA THR A 450 -25.19 -14.61 -9.60
C THR A 450 -26.52 -13.87 -9.82
N GLU A 451 -26.47 -12.55 -9.80
CA GLU A 451 -27.59 -11.67 -10.08
C GLU A 451 -27.10 -10.49 -10.90
N PHE A 452 -27.77 -10.17 -12.00
CA PHE A 452 -27.47 -8.98 -12.79
C PHE A 452 -28.48 -7.88 -12.47
N VAL A 453 -27.98 -6.69 -12.17
CA VAL A 453 -28.74 -5.47 -11.86
C VAL A 453 -28.49 -4.46 -12.99
N PRO A 454 -29.36 -4.42 -14.02
CA PRO A 454 -29.11 -3.62 -15.23
C PRO A 454 -29.02 -2.11 -14.97
N ASP A 455 -29.92 -1.58 -14.14
CA ASP A 455 -29.99 -0.15 -13.79
C ASP A 455 -28.68 0.37 -13.20
N SER A 456 -28.00 -0.50 -12.44
CA SER A 456 -26.71 -0.19 -11.85
C SER A 456 -25.52 -0.66 -12.66
N SER A 457 -25.73 -1.40 -13.76
CA SER A 457 -24.67 -2.07 -14.52
C SER A 457 -23.75 -2.90 -13.62
N ALA A 458 -24.37 -3.67 -12.71
CA ALA A 458 -23.67 -4.43 -11.69
C ALA A 458 -24.06 -5.91 -11.70
N ILE A 459 -23.10 -6.79 -11.39
CA ILE A 459 -23.34 -8.20 -11.08
C ILE A 459 -23.08 -8.39 -9.58
N LEU A 460 -24.02 -9.00 -8.88
CA LEU A 460 -23.87 -9.42 -7.49
C LEU A 460 -23.67 -10.94 -7.46
N CYS A 461 -22.80 -11.42 -6.58
CA CYS A 461 -22.53 -12.83 -6.39
C CYS A 461 -22.55 -13.17 -4.90
N THR A 462 -23.14 -14.31 -4.55
CA THR A 462 -23.03 -14.87 -3.20
C THR A 462 -22.95 -16.39 -3.27
N ARG A 463 -22.77 -17.05 -2.13
CA ARG A 463 -22.88 -18.49 -2.01
C ARG A 463 -24.18 -18.87 -1.32
N ARG A 464 -24.73 -20.03 -1.65
CA ARG A 464 -25.82 -20.64 -0.89
C ARG A 464 -25.25 -21.16 0.43
N ALA A 465 -25.79 -20.65 1.54
CA ALA A 465 -25.48 -21.14 2.87
C ALA A 465 -25.78 -22.65 2.99
N ARG A 466 -24.87 -23.40 3.61
CA ARG A 466 -25.00 -24.84 3.88
C ARG A 466 -25.69 -25.11 5.21
N THR A 467 -25.63 -24.15 6.14
CA THR A 467 -26.35 -24.19 7.43
C THR A 467 -27.09 -22.87 7.66
N ALA A 468 -28.00 -22.84 8.65
CA ALA A 468 -28.78 -21.63 8.95
C ALA A 468 -27.92 -20.50 9.57
N GLU A 469 -26.80 -20.86 10.19
CA GLU A 469 -25.88 -19.94 10.85
C GLU A 469 -24.81 -19.39 9.89
N GLU A 470 -24.57 -20.05 8.75
CA GLU A 470 -23.58 -19.63 7.77
C GLU A 470 -24.05 -18.33 7.09
N LYS A 471 -23.20 -17.30 7.16
CA LYS A 471 -23.41 -16.01 6.49
C LYS A 471 -22.39 -15.87 5.36
N PRO A 472 -22.72 -16.35 4.15
CA PRO A 472 -21.82 -16.27 3.02
C PRO A 472 -21.60 -14.81 2.62
N PRO A 473 -20.40 -14.44 2.17
CA PRO A 473 -20.12 -13.08 1.74
C PRO A 473 -20.83 -12.77 0.42
N TRP A 474 -20.85 -11.47 0.11
CA TRP A 474 -21.35 -10.95 -1.15
C TRP A 474 -20.20 -10.29 -1.91
N LEU A 475 -20.09 -10.60 -3.19
CA LEU A 475 -19.22 -9.93 -4.15
C LEU A 475 -20.05 -9.04 -5.06
N LEU A 476 -19.47 -7.91 -5.46
CA LEU A 476 -20.01 -7.03 -6.50
C LEU A 476 -19.02 -6.88 -7.64
N HIS A 477 -19.53 -6.72 -8.84
CA HIS A 477 -18.79 -6.26 -10.00
C HIS A 477 -19.57 -5.16 -10.71
N LEU A 478 -19.01 -3.97 -10.82
CA LEU A 478 -19.67 -2.77 -11.34
C LEU A 478 -18.91 -2.20 -12.53
N LEU A 479 -19.64 -1.65 -13.51
CA LEU A 479 -19.09 -0.90 -14.65
C LEU A 479 -19.68 0.51 -14.75
N VAL A 480 -18.82 1.52 -14.58
CA VAL A 480 -19.15 2.95 -14.72
C VAL A 480 -18.36 3.54 -15.87
N GLY A 481 -18.96 4.44 -16.65
CA GLY A 481 -18.31 5.10 -17.78
C GLY A 481 -18.52 6.62 -17.73
N GLN A 482 -17.52 7.37 -18.20
CA GLN A 482 -17.53 8.82 -18.42
C GLN A 482 -16.85 9.14 -19.75
N GLY A 483 -17.35 10.14 -20.48
CA GLY A 483 -16.81 10.54 -21.79
C GLY A 483 -17.14 9.55 -22.91
N GLY A 484 -17.23 10.05 -24.15
CA GLY A 484 -17.75 9.26 -25.27
C GLY A 484 -19.25 8.97 -25.16
N THR A 485 -19.79 8.33 -26.21
CA THR A 485 -21.16 7.84 -26.22
C THR A 485 -21.20 6.37 -25.82
N HIS A 486 -21.85 6.08 -24.69
CA HIS A 486 -21.94 4.72 -24.14
C HIS A 486 -23.17 3.95 -24.66
N GLY A 487 -22.96 2.68 -25.00
CA GLY A 487 -24.05 1.74 -25.28
C GLY A 487 -24.62 1.08 -24.02
N GLU A 488 -25.64 0.23 -24.22
CA GLU A 488 -26.21 -0.58 -23.14
C GLU A 488 -25.20 -1.59 -22.58
N THR A 489 -25.37 -1.91 -21.30
CA THR A 489 -24.53 -2.91 -20.62
C THR A 489 -25.20 -4.28 -20.70
N SER A 490 -24.43 -5.29 -21.08
CA SER A 490 -24.84 -6.69 -21.05
C SER A 490 -23.90 -7.50 -20.16
N CYS A 491 -24.36 -8.65 -19.68
CA CYS A 491 -23.56 -9.52 -18.81
C CYS A 491 -23.49 -10.97 -19.29
N GLU A 492 -22.47 -11.68 -18.83
CA GLU A 492 -22.37 -13.14 -18.91
C GLU A 492 -21.89 -13.65 -17.56
N THR A 493 -22.60 -14.62 -17.00
CA THR A 493 -22.20 -15.26 -15.74
C THR A 493 -21.84 -16.74 -15.90
N ASP A 494 -22.04 -17.32 -17.09
CA ASP A 494 -21.70 -18.71 -17.39
C ASP A 494 -20.39 -18.80 -18.22
N ARG A 495 -19.35 -19.40 -17.63
CA ARG A 495 -18.04 -19.58 -18.28
C ARG A 495 -18.14 -20.37 -19.59
N ALA A 496 -19.00 -21.39 -19.65
CA ALA A 496 -19.14 -22.23 -20.84
C ALA A 496 -19.70 -21.42 -22.03
N ARG A 497 -20.55 -20.41 -21.76
CA ARG A 497 -21.07 -19.49 -22.78
C ARG A 497 -20.04 -18.44 -23.17
N PHE A 498 -19.31 -17.88 -22.21
CA PHE A 498 -18.29 -16.87 -22.49
C PHE A 498 -17.13 -17.44 -23.29
N VAL A 499 -16.51 -18.52 -22.78
CA VAL A 499 -15.34 -19.16 -23.38
C VAL A 499 -15.76 -19.97 -24.61
N GLY A 500 -16.83 -20.75 -24.51
CA GLY A 500 -17.27 -21.68 -25.55
C GLY A 500 -16.52 -23.01 -25.55
N ARG A 501 -17.13 -24.03 -26.17
CA ARG A 501 -16.49 -25.35 -26.38
C ARG A 501 -15.24 -25.22 -27.26
N ASP A 502 -14.20 -25.97 -26.93
CA ASP A 502 -12.91 -26.04 -27.64
C ASP A 502 -12.19 -24.68 -27.79
N ARG A 503 -12.38 -23.82 -26.79
CA ARG A 503 -11.80 -22.48 -26.72
C ARG A 503 -11.19 -22.23 -25.35
N ASN A 504 -10.50 -21.11 -25.23
CA ASN A 504 -9.83 -20.67 -24.01
C ASN A 504 -9.93 -19.13 -23.89
N LEU A 505 -9.34 -18.57 -22.84
CA LEU A 505 -9.37 -17.11 -22.58
C LEU A 505 -8.59 -16.29 -23.60
N ALA A 506 -7.67 -16.90 -24.37
CA ALA A 506 -7.00 -16.21 -25.47
C ALA A 506 -7.90 -16.05 -26.70
N ASN A 507 -8.87 -16.94 -26.90
CA ASN A 507 -9.79 -16.91 -28.03
C ASN A 507 -11.25 -17.29 -27.66
N PRO A 508 -11.89 -16.54 -26.75
CA PRO A 508 -13.21 -16.88 -26.22
C PRO A 508 -14.32 -16.66 -27.28
N ALA A 509 -15.41 -17.41 -27.16
CA ALA A 509 -16.58 -17.31 -28.02
C ALA A 509 -17.23 -15.92 -27.95
N ALA A 510 -17.23 -15.30 -26.77
CA ALA A 510 -17.76 -13.95 -26.54
C ALA A 510 -17.11 -12.88 -27.44
N MET A 511 -15.85 -13.06 -27.87
CA MET A 511 -15.14 -12.10 -28.73
C MET A 511 -15.32 -12.33 -30.23
N GLN A 512 -16.00 -13.41 -30.65
CA GLN A 512 -16.11 -13.76 -32.07
C GLN A 512 -17.13 -12.93 -32.86
N LYS A 513 -18.16 -12.41 -32.18
CA LYS A 513 -19.25 -11.65 -32.83
C LYS A 513 -19.54 -10.37 -32.08
N VAL A 514 -19.75 -9.28 -32.82
CA VAL A 514 -20.20 -7.99 -32.28
C VAL A 514 -21.68 -8.12 -31.92
N ALA A 515 -21.95 -8.42 -30.66
CA ALA A 515 -23.28 -8.65 -30.12
C ALA A 515 -23.27 -8.46 -28.59
N PRO A 516 -24.42 -8.08 -27.99
CA PRO A 516 -24.60 -8.14 -26.55
C PRO A 516 -24.30 -9.53 -25.99
N LEU A 517 -23.84 -9.57 -24.74
CA LEU A 517 -23.77 -10.82 -23.97
C LEU A 517 -25.18 -11.33 -23.67
N SER A 518 -25.27 -12.60 -23.25
CA SER A 518 -26.56 -13.29 -23.19
C SER A 518 -27.43 -12.96 -21.97
N ASN A 519 -26.94 -12.11 -21.06
CA ASN A 519 -27.58 -11.70 -19.81
C ASN A 519 -27.97 -12.88 -18.92
N THR A 520 -27.13 -13.91 -18.88
CA THR A 520 -27.28 -15.05 -17.97
C THR A 520 -27.03 -14.61 -16.54
N ALA A 521 -27.92 -14.99 -15.63
CA ALA A 521 -27.76 -14.81 -14.20
C ALA A 521 -28.46 -15.97 -13.47
N GLY A 522 -28.10 -16.19 -12.20
CA GLY A 522 -28.71 -17.19 -11.33
C GLY A 522 -27.72 -18.26 -10.90
N SER A 523 -28.19 -19.51 -10.80
CA SER A 523 -27.35 -20.66 -10.45
C SER A 523 -26.80 -21.29 -11.72
N VAL A 524 -25.57 -20.90 -12.08
CA VAL A 524 -24.82 -21.41 -13.24
C VAL A 524 -23.83 -22.50 -12.79
N LEU A 525 -23.41 -23.37 -13.72
CA LEU A 525 -22.51 -24.49 -13.39
C LEU A 525 -21.05 -24.06 -13.17
N ASP A 526 -20.60 -23.03 -13.87
CA ASP A 526 -19.24 -22.52 -13.80
C ASP A 526 -19.28 -20.98 -13.82
N PRO A 527 -19.35 -20.35 -12.62
CA PRO A 527 -19.68 -18.94 -12.47
C PRO A 527 -18.51 -18.02 -12.82
N ILE A 528 -18.82 -17.02 -13.65
CA ILE A 528 -17.95 -15.88 -13.95
C ILE A 528 -18.70 -14.57 -13.69
N ILE A 529 -17.95 -13.48 -13.70
CA ILE A 529 -18.46 -12.12 -13.78
C ILE A 529 -17.89 -11.47 -15.03
N SER A 530 -18.77 -11.08 -15.96
CA SER A 530 -18.39 -10.39 -17.19
C SER A 530 -19.44 -9.34 -17.51
N LEU A 531 -18.98 -8.09 -17.63
CA LEU A 531 -19.77 -6.95 -18.08
C LEU A 531 -19.21 -6.46 -19.41
N ARG A 532 -20.10 -6.20 -20.37
CA ARG A 532 -19.76 -5.67 -21.68
C ARG A 532 -20.48 -4.36 -21.93
N ARG A 533 -19.74 -3.37 -22.45
CA ARG A 533 -20.28 -2.09 -22.91
C ARG A 533 -19.48 -1.58 -24.10
N THR A 534 -20.17 -0.91 -25.04
CA THR A 534 -19.53 -0.19 -26.14
C THR A 534 -19.35 1.28 -25.77
N VAL A 535 -18.26 1.88 -26.23
CA VAL A 535 -18.02 3.33 -26.18
C VAL A 535 -17.61 3.82 -27.56
N THR A 536 -18.29 4.87 -28.03
CA THR A 536 -17.97 5.54 -29.28
C THR A 536 -17.26 6.85 -28.98
N LEU A 537 -16.08 7.01 -29.58
CA LEU A 537 -15.16 8.13 -29.39
C LEU A 537 -15.02 8.92 -30.70
N GLN A 538 -15.27 10.22 -30.63
CA GLN A 538 -14.91 11.17 -31.69
C GLN A 538 -13.39 11.32 -31.80
N PRO A 539 -12.88 11.93 -32.88
CA PRO A 539 -11.46 12.31 -32.97
C PRO A 539 -11.02 13.13 -31.75
N ASP A 540 -9.87 12.76 -31.18
CA ASP A 540 -9.24 13.35 -29.98
C ASP A 540 -10.07 13.26 -28.69
N GLU A 541 -11.19 12.53 -28.70
CA GLU A 541 -12.03 12.32 -27.52
C GLU A 541 -11.41 11.28 -26.56
N ILE A 542 -11.64 11.49 -25.27
CA ILE A 542 -11.24 10.61 -24.18
C ILE A 542 -12.48 10.02 -23.50
N ALA A 543 -12.47 8.71 -23.27
CA ALA A 543 -13.42 8.05 -22.37
C ALA A 543 -12.69 7.31 -21.26
N VAL A 544 -13.30 7.31 -20.07
CA VAL A 544 -12.82 6.64 -18.87
C VAL A 544 -13.87 5.62 -18.43
N LEU A 545 -13.47 4.37 -18.26
CA LEU A 545 -14.34 3.30 -17.77
C LEU A 545 -13.75 2.67 -16.51
N ASP A 546 -14.52 2.70 -15.43
CA ASP A 546 -14.16 2.14 -14.14
C ASP A 546 -14.85 0.78 -13.95
N PHE A 547 -14.04 -0.27 -13.78
CA PHE A 547 -14.46 -1.61 -13.39
C PHE A 547 -14.14 -1.81 -11.92
N VAL A 548 -15.16 -2.02 -11.09
CA VAL A 548 -15.00 -2.23 -9.65
C VAL A 548 -15.30 -3.67 -9.32
N ILE A 549 -14.46 -4.31 -8.50
CA ILE A 549 -14.79 -5.58 -7.85
C ILE A 549 -14.69 -5.37 -6.35
N GLY A 550 -15.71 -5.79 -5.61
CA GLY A 550 -15.78 -5.56 -4.16
C GLY A 550 -16.34 -6.75 -3.42
N ALA A 551 -16.10 -6.80 -2.12
CA ALA A 551 -16.71 -7.80 -1.25
C ALA A 551 -17.20 -7.19 0.08
N ALA A 552 -18.29 -7.72 0.60
CA ALA A 552 -18.78 -7.39 1.95
C ALA A 552 -19.50 -8.58 2.60
N GLU A 553 -19.82 -8.42 3.89
CA GLU A 553 -20.42 -9.49 4.71
C GLU A 553 -21.89 -9.74 4.39
N ASN A 554 -22.60 -8.78 3.79
CA ASN A 554 -24.03 -8.87 3.50
C ASN A 554 -24.42 -8.06 2.27
N ARG A 555 -25.62 -8.34 1.76
CA ARG A 555 -26.17 -7.74 0.54
C ARG A 555 -26.37 -6.23 0.68
N GLU A 556 -26.82 -5.78 1.84
CA GLU A 556 -27.10 -4.37 2.11
C GLU A 556 -25.84 -3.52 1.98
N THR A 557 -24.71 -4.00 2.53
CA THR A 557 -23.41 -3.31 2.44
C THR A 557 -22.91 -3.28 1.00
N VAL A 558 -23.08 -4.38 0.26
CA VAL A 558 -22.72 -4.42 -1.17
C VAL A 558 -23.55 -3.42 -1.99
N ASN A 559 -24.86 -3.29 -1.74
CA ASN A 559 -25.69 -2.31 -2.43
C ASN A 559 -25.23 -0.87 -2.15
N VAL A 560 -24.87 -0.56 -0.90
CA VAL A 560 -24.30 0.76 -0.54
C VAL A 560 -22.99 1.01 -1.29
N LEU A 561 -22.13 0.00 -1.45
CA LEU A 561 -20.90 0.13 -2.25
C LEU A 561 -21.21 0.36 -3.72
N VAL A 562 -22.20 -0.35 -4.29
CA VAL A 562 -22.65 -0.13 -5.67
C VAL A 562 -23.11 1.31 -5.86
N GLU A 563 -24.00 1.82 -5.01
CA GLU A 563 -24.49 3.20 -5.05
C GLU A 563 -23.35 4.22 -4.89
N LYS A 564 -22.44 3.99 -3.95
CA LYS A 564 -21.28 4.87 -3.70
C LYS A 564 -20.39 4.98 -4.93
N TYR A 565 -20.02 3.85 -5.52
CA TYR A 565 -19.05 3.78 -6.62
C TYR A 565 -19.66 4.01 -8.01
N GLN A 566 -20.98 4.18 -8.13
CA GLN A 566 -21.59 4.75 -9.32
C GLN A 566 -21.17 6.20 -9.57
N HIS A 567 -20.76 6.93 -8.53
CA HIS A 567 -20.27 8.29 -8.65
C HIS A 567 -18.76 8.31 -8.91
N PHE A 568 -18.35 8.78 -10.09
CA PHE A 568 -16.94 8.79 -10.54
C PHE A 568 -15.96 9.45 -9.54
N ARG A 569 -16.38 10.48 -8.81
CA ARG A 569 -15.54 11.16 -7.80
C ARG A 569 -15.09 10.23 -6.66
N MET A 570 -15.85 9.16 -6.38
CA MET A 570 -15.48 8.17 -5.36
C MET A 570 -14.37 7.25 -5.86
N ALA A 571 -14.32 6.98 -7.17
CA ALA A 571 -13.23 6.25 -7.79
C ALA A 571 -11.93 7.08 -7.77
N ASP A 572 -11.99 8.38 -8.06
CA ASP A 572 -10.83 9.30 -7.95
C ASP A 572 -10.27 9.33 -6.52
N ARG A 573 -11.15 9.48 -5.53
CA ARG A 573 -10.79 9.45 -4.10
C ARG A 573 -10.08 8.16 -3.72
N ALA A 574 -10.47 7.01 -4.27
CA ALA A 574 -9.83 5.74 -3.96
C ALA A 574 -8.36 5.70 -4.43
N PHE A 575 -8.07 6.25 -5.62
CA PHE A 575 -6.70 6.37 -6.13
C PHE A 575 -5.87 7.36 -5.28
N ASP A 576 -6.41 8.54 -4.97
CA ASP A 576 -5.71 9.57 -4.18
C ASP A 576 -5.30 9.06 -2.79
N LEU A 577 -6.23 8.35 -2.13
CA LEU A 577 -5.99 7.84 -0.78
C LEU A 577 -5.04 6.64 -0.75
N ALA A 578 -5.01 5.81 -1.80
CA ALA A 578 -4.17 4.62 -1.85
C ALA A 578 -2.68 4.95 -1.73
N TRP A 579 -2.26 6.08 -2.30
CA TRP A 579 -0.89 6.59 -2.15
C TRP A 579 -0.55 6.88 -0.69
N THR A 580 -1.37 7.71 -0.04
CA THR A 580 -1.19 8.10 1.36
C THR A 580 -1.19 6.89 2.28
N HIS A 581 -2.13 5.95 2.07
CA HIS A 581 -2.21 4.71 2.85
C HIS A 581 -0.94 3.87 2.71
N SER A 582 -0.40 3.73 1.51
CA SER A 582 0.83 2.95 1.26
C SER A 582 2.04 3.51 2.01
N GLN A 583 2.18 4.83 2.06
CA GLN A 583 3.26 5.49 2.79
C GLN A 583 3.13 5.30 4.32
N VAL A 584 1.89 5.30 4.84
CA VAL A 584 1.63 5.02 6.27
C VAL A 584 2.06 3.59 6.62
N ILE A 585 1.72 2.61 5.79
CA ILE A 585 2.12 1.21 6.00
C ILE A 585 3.64 1.05 6.00
N LEU A 586 4.35 1.66 5.05
CA LEU A 586 5.81 1.57 5.01
C LEU A 586 6.48 2.16 6.27
N ARG A 587 5.96 3.29 6.78
CA ARG A 587 6.44 3.88 8.03
C ARG A 587 6.19 2.99 9.24
N GLN A 588 5.03 2.34 9.33
CA GLN A 588 4.75 1.38 10.41
C GLN A 588 5.70 0.19 10.38
N LEU A 589 6.09 -0.25 9.18
CA LEU A 589 7.04 -1.34 8.98
C LEU A 589 8.51 -0.92 9.16
N ASN A 590 8.78 0.39 9.36
CA ASN A 590 10.11 0.98 9.31
C ASN A 590 10.88 0.57 8.05
N ALA A 591 10.20 0.59 6.90
CA ALA A 591 10.76 0.25 5.60
C ALA A 591 10.73 1.46 4.66
N THR A 592 11.78 1.59 3.85
CA THR A 592 11.86 2.56 2.76
C THR A 592 11.11 2.05 1.52
N GLU A 593 10.83 2.95 0.56
CA GLU A 593 10.18 2.55 -0.69
C GLU A 593 11.05 1.61 -1.53
N ALA A 594 12.36 1.82 -1.54
CA ALA A 594 13.32 0.92 -2.19
C ALA A 594 13.29 -0.49 -1.56
N GLU A 595 13.30 -0.59 -0.22
CA GLU A 595 13.13 -1.88 0.47
C GLU A 595 11.81 -2.54 0.13
N ALA A 596 10.72 -1.79 0.07
CA ALA A 596 9.41 -2.30 -0.30
C ALA A 596 9.37 -2.87 -1.73
N GLN A 597 10.09 -2.27 -2.68
CA GLN A 597 10.25 -2.83 -4.03
C GLN A 597 11.03 -4.15 -4.02
N LEU A 598 12.06 -4.28 -3.18
CA LEU A 598 12.77 -5.56 -2.99
C LEU A 598 11.86 -6.63 -2.39
N TYR A 599 11.06 -6.28 -1.39
CA TYR A 599 10.10 -7.19 -0.77
C TYR A 599 9.01 -7.62 -1.77
N ALA A 600 8.53 -6.70 -2.62
CA ALA A 600 7.59 -7.03 -3.69
C ALA A 600 8.21 -7.95 -4.76
N ARG A 601 9.49 -7.78 -5.08
CA ARG A 601 10.21 -8.68 -6.00
C ARG A 601 10.35 -10.09 -5.42
N LEU A 602 10.68 -10.21 -4.14
CA LEU A 602 10.66 -11.50 -3.45
C LEU A 602 9.27 -12.13 -3.44
N ALA A 603 8.21 -11.33 -3.22
CA ALA A 603 6.85 -11.83 -3.25
C ALA A 603 6.49 -12.52 -4.58
N GLY A 604 6.94 -11.96 -5.72
CA GLY A 604 6.78 -12.62 -7.02
C GLY A 604 7.46 -14.00 -7.09
N ALA A 605 8.70 -14.10 -6.58
CA ALA A 605 9.42 -15.37 -6.51
C ALA A 605 8.77 -16.38 -5.54
N ILE A 606 8.09 -15.90 -4.49
CA ILE A 606 7.31 -16.74 -3.56
C ILE A 606 6.06 -17.28 -4.25
N ILE A 607 5.29 -16.41 -4.94
CA ILE A 607 4.01 -16.75 -5.58
C ILE A 607 4.20 -17.74 -6.73
N TYR A 608 5.25 -17.58 -7.55
CA TYR A 608 5.49 -18.39 -8.75
C TYR A 608 6.63 -19.43 -8.60
N ALA A 609 7.16 -19.67 -7.39
CA ALA A 609 8.33 -20.52 -7.11
C ALA A 609 9.46 -20.40 -8.14
N ASP A 610 10.14 -19.25 -8.14
CA ASP A 610 11.27 -19.03 -9.04
C ASP A 610 12.35 -20.12 -8.84
N PRO A 611 12.64 -20.97 -9.85
CA PRO A 611 13.66 -22.00 -9.76
C PRO A 611 15.05 -21.44 -9.41
N ALA A 612 15.35 -20.19 -9.78
CA ALA A 612 16.63 -19.53 -9.46
C ALA A 612 16.81 -19.19 -7.98
N ARG A 613 15.76 -19.36 -7.16
CA ARG A 613 15.75 -19.03 -5.72
C ARG A 613 15.55 -20.25 -4.84
N ARG A 614 15.34 -21.42 -5.43
CA ARG A 614 15.23 -22.70 -4.72
C ARG A 614 16.60 -23.32 -4.51
N ALA A 615 16.66 -24.31 -3.62
CA ALA A 615 17.83 -25.17 -3.49
C ALA A 615 18.20 -25.81 -4.84
N THR A 616 19.49 -26.12 -5.03
CA THR A 616 19.99 -26.72 -6.27
C THR A 616 19.32 -28.07 -6.56
N SER A 617 19.28 -28.47 -7.83
CA SER A 617 18.65 -29.71 -8.28
C SER A 617 19.19 -30.95 -7.54
N GLY A 618 20.49 -30.98 -7.22
CA GLY A 618 21.10 -32.05 -6.41
C GLY A 618 20.48 -32.17 -5.02
N ILE A 619 20.32 -31.06 -4.30
CA ILE A 619 19.70 -31.03 -2.96
C ILE A 619 18.22 -31.43 -3.04
N LEU A 620 17.49 -30.92 -4.04
CA LEU A 620 16.08 -31.29 -4.23
C LEU A 620 15.90 -32.77 -4.55
N LEU A 621 16.83 -33.37 -5.31
CA LEU A 621 16.85 -34.79 -5.63
C LEU A 621 17.27 -35.69 -4.47
N GLU A 622 17.97 -35.15 -3.46
CA GLU A 622 18.32 -35.89 -2.24
C GLU A 622 17.19 -35.92 -1.22
N ASN A 623 16.25 -34.97 -1.30
CA ASN A 623 15.09 -34.96 -0.44
C ASN A 623 14.22 -36.21 -0.66
N ARG A 624 13.95 -36.94 0.44
CA ARG A 624 13.09 -38.13 0.48
C ARG A 624 11.88 -37.95 1.40
N ARG A 625 11.72 -36.77 2.01
CA ARG A 625 10.72 -36.46 3.03
C ARG A 625 9.63 -35.55 2.46
N GLY A 626 8.38 -35.84 2.82
CA GLY A 626 7.23 -35.02 2.45
C GLY A 626 6.96 -33.89 3.46
N GLN A 627 5.90 -33.11 3.20
CA GLN A 627 5.45 -32.00 4.04
C GLN A 627 5.31 -32.38 5.53
N SER A 628 4.80 -33.58 5.83
CA SER A 628 4.59 -34.05 7.21
C SER A 628 5.86 -34.13 8.05
N ALA A 629 7.04 -34.16 7.43
CA ALA A 629 8.31 -34.10 8.16
C ALA A 629 8.57 -32.73 8.82
N LEU A 630 7.89 -31.68 8.37
CA LEU A 630 7.98 -30.32 8.95
C LEU A 630 7.23 -30.19 10.28
N TRP A 631 6.22 -31.04 10.52
CA TRP A 631 5.37 -30.96 11.72
C TRP A 631 6.17 -31.20 13.02
N ALA A 632 7.22 -32.02 12.96
CA ALA A 632 8.14 -32.22 14.09
C ALA A 632 8.83 -30.93 14.55
N TYR A 633 8.85 -29.89 13.70
CA TYR A 633 9.44 -28.59 13.98
C TYR A 633 8.38 -27.51 14.29
N GLY A 634 7.11 -27.87 14.30
CA GLY A 634 5.98 -26.96 14.50
C GLY A 634 5.58 -26.16 13.25
N ILE A 635 6.11 -26.53 12.08
CA ILE A 635 5.88 -25.85 10.81
C ILE A 635 4.82 -26.60 10.02
N SER A 636 3.82 -25.90 9.48
CA SER A 636 2.71 -26.56 8.77
C SER A 636 3.13 -27.07 7.40
N GLY A 637 3.87 -26.23 6.65
CA GLY A 637 4.23 -26.49 5.26
C GLY A 637 3.09 -26.26 4.25
N ASP A 638 1.92 -25.77 4.71
CA ASP A 638 0.78 -25.43 3.85
C ASP A 638 0.97 -24.08 3.15
N THR A 639 1.79 -23.20 3.73
CA THR A 639 2.13 -21.89 3.17
C THR A 639 3.56 -21.90 2.63
N PRO A 640 3.90 -21.01 1.68
CA PRO A 640 5.26 -20.90 1.17
C PRO A 640 6.29 -20.68 2.29
N LEU A 641 7.37 -21.46 2.25
CA LEU A 641 8.46 -21.38 3.23
C LEU A 641 9.64 -20.60 2.65
N VAL A 642 10.10 -19.57 3.36
CA VAL A 642 11.33 -18.82 3.07
C VAL A 642 12.36 -19.19 4.12
N LEU A 643 13.53 -19.66 3.69
CA LEU A 643 14.64 -20.06 4.56
C LEU A 643 15.76 -19.03 4.47
N LEU A 644 16.21 -18.54 5.64
CA LEU A 644 17.42 -17.74 5.78
C LEU A 644 18.45 -18.51 6.59
N ARG A 645 19.63 -18.72 6.01
CA ARG A 645 20.81 -19.29 6.68
C ARG A 645 21.65 -18.13 7.22
N VAL A 646 22.01 -18.21 8.49
CA VAL A 646 22.82 -17.20 9.19
C VAL A 646 23.99 -17.89 9.85
N THR A 647 25.19 -17.47 9.49
CA THR A 647 26.46 -18.02 9.95
C THR A 647 27.20 -17.07 10.91
N ASP A 648 26.94 -15.75 10.83
CA ASP A 648 27.68 -14.72 11.58
C ASP A 648 26.76 -13.66 12.22
N MET A 649 27.12 -13.18 13.43
CA MET A 649 26.49 -12.06 14.11
C MET A 649 26.66 -10.72 13.37
N GLU A 650 27.74 -10.52 12.63
CA GLU A 650 27.96 -9.27 11.88
C GLU A 650 26.95 -9.08 10.73
N LYS A 651 26.21 -10.14 10.37
CA LYS A 651 25.22 -10.14 9.27
C LYS A 651 23.76 -10.08 9.75
N ILE A 652 23.55 -9.73 11.02
CA ILE A 652 22.22 -9.63 11.63
C ILE A 652 21.26 -8.65 10.91
N GLU A 653 21.78 -7.73 10.11
CA GLU A 653 20.95 -6.80 9.33
C GLU A 653 20.10 -7.50 8.27
N LEU A 654 20.59 -8.61 7.68
CA LEU A 654 19.80 -9.41 6.74
C LEU A 654 18.60 -10.06 7.45
N VAL A 655 18.79 -10.50 8.70
CA VAL A 655 17.70 -11.01 9.56
C VAL A 655 16.66 -9.91 9.81
N ARG A 656 17.11 -8.70 10.19
CA ARG A 656 16.22 -7.56 10.41
C ARG A 656 15.42 -7.24 9.14
N GLN A 657 16.09 -7.25 7.99
CA GLN A 657 15.47 -6.96 6.70
C GLN A 657 14.42 -8.01 6.33
N LEU A 658 14.66 -9.31 6.56
CA LEU A 658 13.66 -10.34 6.28
C LEU A 658 12.49 -10.36 7.26
N ILE A 659 12.69 -9.98 8.53
CA ILE A 659 11.57 -9.79 9.47
C ILE A 659 10.64 -8.66 8.97
N ARG A 660 11.22 -7.56 8.46
CA ARG A 660 10.45 -6.48 7.82
C ARG A 660 9.76 -6.95 6.54
N ALA A 661 10.45 -7.72 5.69
CA ALA A 661 9.86 -8.29 4.47
C ALA A 661 8.67 -9.21 4.78
N HIS A 662 8.79 -10.06 5.81
CA HIS A 662 7.71 -10.92 6.31
C HIS A 662 6.50 -10.10 6.76
N SER A 663 6.73 -9.05 7.55
CA SER A 663 5.69 -8.11 7.97
C SER A 663 5.02 -7.42 6.78
N TYR A 664 5.80 -7.03 5.76
CA TYR A 664 5.30 -6.42 4.52
C TYR A 664 4.40 -7.39 3.72
N TRP A 665 4.83 -8.63 3.50
CA TRP A 665 4.03 -9.64 2.80
C TRP A 665 2.71 -9.88 3.52
N ARG A 666 2.74 -10.00 4.85
CA ARG A 666 1.56 -10.18 5.68
C ARG A 666 0.59 -8.99 5.55
N ALA A 667 1.10 -7.76 5.63
CA ALA A 667 0.30 -6.54 5.42
C ALA A 667 -0.32 -6.48 4.01
N LYS A 668 0.32 -7.11 3.03
CA LYS A 668 -0.15 -7.23 1.65
C LYS A 668 -0.98 -8.50 1.37
N GLY A 669 -1.29 -9.31 2.39
CA GLY A 669 -2.13 -10.52 2.27
C GLY A 669 -1.41 -11.78 1.81
N LEU A 670 -0.09 -11.74 1.69
CA LEU A 670 0.74 -12.89 1.35
C LEU A 670 1.24 -13.54 2.65
N THR A 671 0.68 -14.71 2.99
CA THR A 671 1.11 -15.47 4.18
C THR A 671 2.32 -16.34 3.84
N VAL A 672 3.38 -16.22 4.65
CA VAL A 672 4.67 -16.88 4.43
C VAL A 672 5.19 -17.41 5.77
N GLU A 673 5.75 -18.62 5.79
CA GLU A 673 6.52 -19.12 6.92
C GLU A 673 8.00 -18.75 6.73
N LEU A 674 8.54 -17.92 7.63
CA LEU A 674 9.95 -17.55 7.61
C LEU A 674 10.74 -18.43 8.58
N VAL A 675 11.68 -19.22 8.08
CA VAL A 675 12.57 -20.05 8.88
C VAL A 675 13.95 -19.43 8.91
N ILE A 676 14.44 -19.09 10.10
CA ILE A 676 15.80 -18.59 10.31
C ILE A 676 16.63 -19.74 10.90
N LEU A 677 17.63 -20.18 10.14
CA LEU A 677 18.55 -21.25 10.49
C LEU A 677 19.86 -20.64 10.99
N ASN A 678 20.14 -20.81 12.27
CA ASN A 678 21.41 -20.42 12.88
C ASN A 678 22.44 -21.56 12.70
N GLU A 679 23.37 -21.37 11.77
CA GLU A 679 24.44 -22.30 11.44
C GLU A 679 25.78 -21.95 12.09
N ASP A 680 25.87 -20.86 12.87
CA ASP A 680 27.10 -20.45 13.56
C ASP A 680 27.69 -21.64 14.34
N ILE A 681 28.90 -22.09 14.00
CA ILE A 681 29.59 -23.22 14.65
C ILE A 681 30.44 -22.80 15.85
N SER A 682 30.46 -21.50 16.18
CA SER A 682 31.27 -20.91 17.24
C SER A 682 30.65 -21.06 18.64
N VAL A 683 31.44 -20.67 19.67
CA VAL A 683 30.98 -20.58 21.07
C VAL A 683 29.92 -19.47 21.26
N TYR A 684 29.81 -18.52 20.31
CA TYR A 684 28.85 -17.42 20.35
C TYR A 684 27.47 -17.77 19.78
N ARG A 685 27.26 -19.01 19.31
CA ARG A 685 25.99 -19.49 18.75
C ARG A 685 24.76 -19.13 19.60
N GLN A 686 24.84 -19.30 20.92
CA GLN A 686 23.72 -18.99 21.82
C GLN A 686 23.41 -17.49 21.84
N ASN A 687 24.43 -16.63 21.78
CA ASN A 687 24.25 -15.18 21.73
C ASN A 687 23.55 -14.75 20.43
N LEU A 688 23.94 -15.34 19.29
CA LEU A 688 23.27 -15.08 18.01
C LEU A 688 21.81 -15.55 18.05
N GLN A 689 21.55 -16.74 18.60
CA GLN A 689 20.20 -17.28 18.79
C GLN A 689 19.32 -16.35 19.63
N ASP A 690 19.82 -15.88 20.76
CA ASP A 690 19.10 -15.01 21.68
C ASP A 690 18.85 -13.63 21.06
N GLN A 691 19.81 -13.10 20.29
CA GLN A 691 19.64 -11.85 19.54
C GLN A 691 18.59 -11.95 18.43
N ILE A 692 18.59 -13.02 17.63
CA ILE A 692 17.57 -13.26 16.60
C ILE A 692 16.19 -13.33 17.27
N THR A 693 16.08 -14.08 18.37
CA THR A 693 14.83 -14.22 19.12
C THR A 693 14.38 -12.87 19.71
N SER A 694 15.31 -12.07 20.22
CA SER A 694 15.04 -10.72 20.71
C SER A 694 14.59 -9.76 19.60
N LEU A 695 15.16 -9.87 18.40
CA LEU A 695 14.75 -9.04 17.24
C LEU A 695 13.33 -9.37 16.79
N VAL A 696 12.97 -10.66 16.75
CA VAL A 696 11.59 -11.09 16.45
C VAL A 696 10.64 -10.60 17.55
N SER A 697 11.03 -10.74 18.82
CA SER A 697 10.20 -10.37 19.97
C SER A 697 10.03 -8.86 20.15
N ALA A 698 10.98 -8.05 19.67
CA ALA A 698 10.92 -6.59 19.71
C ALA A 698 10.17 -5.99 18.51
N GLY A 699 9.94 -6.78 17.45
CA GLY A 699 9.24 -6.36 16.24
C GLY A 699 7.71 -6.42 16.36
N SER A 700 7.02 -5.86 15.37
CA SER A 700 5.55 -5.95 15.23
C SER A 700 5.04 -7.39 15.13
N GLU A 701 5.90 -8.33 14.74
CA GLU A 701 5.61 -9.75 14.54
C GLU A 701 5.90 -10.63 15.77
N ALA A 702 6.11 -10.05 16.95
CA ALA A 702 6.41 -10.81 18.18
C ALA A 702 5.37 -11.92 18.48
N GLN A 703 4.10 -11.65 18.13
CA GLN A 703 3.02 -12.62 18.31
C GLN A 703 3.04 -13.77 17.29
N MET A 704 3.82 -13.66 16.22
CA MET A 704 3.92 -14.64 15.14
C MET A 704 5.12 -15.58 15.30
N LEU A 705 5.91 -15.44 16.37
CA LEU A 705 6.93 -16.42 16.71
C LEU A 705 6.28 -17.79 16.98
N ASP A 706 6.76 -18.82 16.29
CA ASP A 706 6.32 -20.21 16.42
C ASP A 706 4.81 -20.43 16.19
N LYS A 707 4.20 -19.62 15.32
CA LYS A 707 2.81 -19.78 14.85
C LYS A 707 2.73 -20.12 13.36
N PRO A 708 1.68 -20.84 12.92
CA PRO A 708 1.45 -21.07 11.48
C PRO A 708 1.45 -19.77 10.67
N GLY A 709 2.19 -19.76 9.55
CA GLY A 709 2.37 -18.54 8.74
C GLY A 709 3.23 -17.45 9.39
N GLY A 710 4.00 -17.82 10.42
CA GLY A 710 4.82 -16.92 11.23
C GLY A 710 6.33 -17.13 11.05
N ILE A 711 7.10 -16.80 12.10
CA ILE A 711 8.56 -16.86 12.10
C ILE A 711 9.01 -18.00 13.00
N PHE A 712 9.92 -18.83 12.49
CA PHE A 712 10.48 -19.98 13.19
C PHE A 712 12.01 -19.88 13.23
N VAL A 713 12.60 -19.99 14.42
CA VAL A 713 14.05 -20.09 14.55
C VAL A 713 14.38 -21.55 14.90
N ARG A 714 14.89 -22.32 13.93
CA ARG A 714 14.95 -23.80 13.99
C ARG A 714 16.22 -24.36 13.33
N ARG A 715 16.47 -25.66 13.55
CA ARG A 715 17.43 -26.48 12.82
C ARG A 715 16.70 -27.33 11.78
N LEU A 716 16.65 -26.86 10.54
CA LEU A 716 15.94 -27.52 9.45
C LEU A 716 16.81 -27.58 8.20
N GLU A 717 16.83 -28.74 7.58
CA GLU A 717 17.47 -28.97 6.31
C GLU A 717 16.36 -29.29 5.28
N GLN A 718 16.31 -28.51 4.20
CA GLN A 718 15.95 -28.98 2.85
C GLN A 718 14.52 -28.80 2.26
N ILE A 719 13.62 -27.95 2.77
CA ILE A 719 12.36 -27.64 2.03
C ILE A 719 12.00 -26.15 2.11
N ALA A 720 12.42 -25.34 1.14
CA ALA A 720 12.04 -23.93 1.03
C ALA A 720 11.73 -23.52 -0.42
N ARG A 721 10.80 -22.56 -0.57
CA ARG A 721 10.51 -21.87 -1.83
C ARG A 721 11.58 -20.85 -2.18
N ILE A 722 12.18 -20.23 -1.16
CA ILE A 722 13.34 -19.34 -1.29
C ILE A 722 14.37 -19.76 -0.26
N VAL A 723 15.63 -19.87 -0.68
CA VAL A 723 16.78 -20.05 0.21
C VAL A 723 17.69 -18.82 0.07
N LEU A 724 17.89 -18.11 1.18
CA LEU A 724 18.80 -16.98 1.31
C LEU A 724 19.92 -17.35 2.28
N ASP A 725 21.11 -16.80 2.02
CA ASP A 725 22.33 -17.14 2.76
C ASP A 725 23.12 -15.86 3.04
N ASP A 726 23.54 -15.64 4.28
CA ASP A 726 24.27 -14.43 4.65
C ASP A 726 25.69 -14.35 4.05
N GLU A 727 26.24 -15.48 3.61
CA GLU A 727 27.53 -15.53 2.89
C GLU A 727 27.44 -14.95 1.47
N HIS A 728 26.26 -14.90 0.85
CA HIS A 728 26.05 -14.40 -0.52
C HIS A 728 25.81 -12.88 -0.61
N GLY A 729 26.08 -12.13 0.47
CA GLY A 729 25.98 -10.67 0.50
C GLY A 729 24.60 -10.15 0.90
N SER A 730 24.34 -8.89 0.57
CA SER A 730 23.08 -8.20 0.86
C SER A 730 21.89 -8.81 0.11
N LEU A 731 20.68 -8.51 0.57
CA LEU A 731 19.45 -9.00 -0.09
C LEU A 731 19.36 -8.56 -1.56
N LEU A 732 19.76 -7.32 -1.85
CA LEU A 732 19.78 -6.80 -3.22
C LEU A 732 20.76 -7.61 -4.08
N GLU A 733 21.99 -7.82 -3.60
CA GLU A 733 23.01 -8.59 -4.33
C GLU A 733 22.52 -10.02 -4.61
N GLN A 734 21.87 -10.69 -3.65
CA GLN A 734 21.28 -12.02 -3.85
C GLN A 734 20.11 -12.02 -4.85
N LEU A 735 19.32 -10.94 -4.89
CA LEU A 735 18.24 -10.76 -5.86
C LEU A 735 18.74 -10.40 -7.26
N GLU A 736 19.90 -9.79 -7.38
CA GLU A 736 20.57 -9.49 -8.64
C GLU A 736 21.41 -10.66 -9.15
N HIS A 737 22.03 -11.43 -8.25
CA HIS A 737 22.73 -12.65 -8.57
C HIS A 737 21.74 -13.66 -9.12
N ARG A 738 21.75 -13.81 -10.44
CA ARG A 738 21.07 -14.87 -11.14
C ARG A 738 21.97 -16.09 -11.06
N SER A 739 21.53 -17.12 -10.34
CA SER A 739 22.13 -18.44 -10.49
C SER A 739 22.18 -18.76 -11.98
N VAL A 740 23.32 -19.28 -12.46
CA VAL A 740 23.47 -19.71 -13.85
C VAL A 740 22.48 -20.85 -14.10
N LEU A 741 21.28 -20.49 -14.56
CA LEU A 741 20.29 -21.45 -15.01
C LEU A 741 20.79 -22.03 -16.33
N GLU A 742 20.56 -23.33 -16.51
CA GLU A 742 20.76 -23.99 -17.80
C GLU A 742 20.14 -23.15 -18.93
N PRO A 743 20.79 -23.09 -20.11
CA PRO A 743 20.27 -22.32 -21.22
C PRO A 743 18.83 -22.75 -21.51
N PRO A 744 17.89 -21.80 -21.69
CA PRO A 744 16.51 -22.14 -21.97
C PRO A 744 16.45 -23.03 -23.19
N VAL A 745 15.78 -24.17 -23.09
CA VAL A 745 15.48 -25.01 -24.26
C VAL A 745 14.75 -24.10 -25.25
N PRO A 746 15.24 -23.92 -26.49
CA PRO A 746 14.60 -23.02 -27.43
C PRO A 746 13.15 -23.44 -27.62
N ALA A 747 12.24 -22.46 -27.52
CA ALA A 747 10.81 -22.69 -27.73
C ALA A 747 10.62 -23.40 -29.08
N PHE A 748 9.78 -24.43 -29.10
CA PHE A 748 9.46 -25.13 -30.33
C PHE A 748 8.71 -24.17 -31.28
N ASN A 749 9.44 -23.60 -32.24
CA ASN A 749 8.85 -22.86 -33.33
C ASN A 749 8.31 -23.85 -34.35
N ALA A 750 6.99 -24.08 -34.31
CA ALA A 750 6.29 -24.87 -35.31
C ALA A 750 6.49 -24.23 -36.70
N SER A 751 7.47 -24.73 -37.45
CA SER A 751 7.82 -24.24 -38.80
C SER A 751 6.85 -24.72 -39.88
N ARG A 752 5.95 -25.65 -39.53
CA ARG A 752 4.87 -26.13 -40.38
C ARG A 752 3.56 -25.60 -39.85
N ALA A 753 2.86 -24.80 -40.66
CA ALA A 753 1.45 -24.57 -40.44
C ALA A 753 0.75 -25.94 -40.38
N PRO A 754 -0.15 -26.18 -39.40
CA PRO A 754 -0.92 -27.42 -39.36
C PRO A 754 -1.57 -27.59 -40.74
N ARG A 755 -1.34 -28.74 -41.35
CA ARG A 755 -1.94 -29.06 -42.63
C ARG A 755 -3.43 -29.13 -42.38
N ILE A 756 -4.17 -28.09 -42.79
CA ILE A 756 -5.62 -28.13 -42.81
C ILE A 756 -5.97 -29.12 -43.92
N GLU A 757 -6.04 -30.41 -43.56
CA GLU A 757 -6.63 -31.39 -44.46
C GLU A 757 -8.07 -30.97 -44.69
N THR A 758 -8.46 -30.82 -45.95
CA THR A 758 -9.85 -30.58 -46.31
C THR A 758 -10.64 -31.76 -45.76
N PRO A 759 -11.46 -31.57 -44.71
CA PRO A 759 -12.00 -32.70 -44.00
C PRO A 759 -12.97 -33.43 -44.93
N SER A 760 -12.71 -34.71 -45.15
CA SER A 760 -13.59 -35.56 -45.94
C SER A 760 -14.85 -35.83 -45.13
N PRO A 761 -16.05 -35.79 -45.71
CA PRO A 761 -17.24 -36.21 -44.98
C PRO A 761 -17.03 -37.65 -44.49
N PRO A 762 -17.26 -37.92 -43.19
CA PRO A 762 -17.09 -39.26 -42.65
C PRO A 762 -17.98 -40.26 -43.40
N PRO A 763 -17.52 -41.51 -43.59
CA PRO A 763 -18.28 -42.52 -44.32
C PRO A 763 -19.63 -42.77 -43.65
N ARG A 764 -20.70 -42.79 -44.43
CA ARG A 764 -22.03 -43.18 -43.93
C ARG A 764 -21.99 -44.63 -43.45
N ARG A 765 -22.44 -44.85 -42.21
CA ARG A 765 -22.61 -46.17 -41.61
C ARG A 765 -24.10 -46.40 -41.37
N ASP A 766 -24.56 -47.64 -41.53
CA ASP A 766 -25.91 -48.03 -41.13
C ASP A 766 -25.96 -48.12 -39.60
N LEU A 767 -26.81 -47.28 -38.98
CA LEU A 767 -26.93 -47.17 -37.54
C LEU A 767 -28.39 -47.34 -37.11
N ILE A 768 -28.63 -48.04 -36.01
CA ILE A 768 -29.92 -48.14 -35.33
C ILE A 768 -30.01 -47.07 -34.23
N PHE A 769 -31.23 -46.58 -33.95
CA PHE A 769 -31.48 -45.48 -33.00
C PHE A 769 -30.69 -44.18 -33.27
N HIS A 770 -30.51 -43.83 -34.54
CA HIS A 770 -29.78 -42.62 -34.92
C HIS A 770 -30.43 -41.34 -34.39
N ASN A 771 -29.67 -40.52 -33.66
CA ASN A 771 -30.16 -39.32 -32.98
C ASN A 771 -29.74 -37.99 -33.65
N GLY A 772 -29.16 -38.06 -34.85
CA GLY A 772 -28.66 -36.89 -35.58
C GLY A 772 -27.14 -36.69 -35.48
N LEU A 773 -26.49 -37.21 -34.43
CA LEU A 773 -25.04 -37.16 -34.23
C LEU A 773 -24.40 -38.55 -34.24
N GLY A 774 -25.17 -39.58 -33.92
CA GLY A 774 -24.69 -40.96 -33.84
C GLY A 774 -25.81 -41.96 -33.57
N GLY A 775 -25.45 -43.22 -33.44
CA GLY A 775 -26.34 -44.34 -33.18
C GLY A 775 -25.57 -45.64 -32.95
N PHE A 776 -26.26 -46.72 -32.59
CA PHE A 776 -25.62 -48.03 -32.41
C PHE A 776 -25.41 -48.72 -33.76
N THR A 777 -24.37 -49.55 -33.86
CA THR A 777 -24.20 -50.50 -34.97
C THR A 777 -25.36 -51.51 -35.01
N PRO A 778 -25.65 -52.15 -36.16
CA PRO A 778 -26.78 -53.09 -36.28
C PRO A 778 -26.72 -54.29 -35.32
N ASP A 779 -25.52 -54.68 -34.88
CA ASP A 779 -25.28 -55.72 -33.88
C ASP A 779 -25.40 -55.22 -32.42
N GLY A 780 -25.52 -53.90 -32.21
CA GLY A 780 -25.65 -53.26 -30.89
C GLY A 780 -24.36 -53.20 -30.09
N HIS A 781 -23.20 -53.58 -30.65
CA HIS A 781 -21.94 -53.68 -29.91
C HIS A 781 -21.16 -52.35 -29.82
N GLU A 782 -21.38 -51.42 -30.75
CA GLU A 782 -20.67 -50.14 -30.78
C GLU A 782 -21.65 -48.97 -30.88
N TYR A 783 -21.34 -47.87 -30.20
CA TYR A 783 -22.00 -46.59 -30.41
C TYR A 783 -21.11 -45.70 -31.27
N VAL A 784 -21.57 -45.34 -32.47
CA VAL A 784 -20.79 -44.57 -33.44
C VAL A 784 -21.26 -43.14 -33.48
N ILE A 785 -20.34 -42.19 -33.28
CA ILE A 785 -20.57 -40.75 -33.42
C ILE A 785 -19.94 -40.28 -34.73
N THR A 786 -20.73 -39.54 -35.52
CA THR A 786 -20.32 -38.98 -36.81
C THR A 786 -20.43 -37.46 -36.76
N LEU A 787 -19.30 -36.76 -36.65
CA LEU A 787 -19.28 -35.29 -36.58
C LEU A 787 -18.92 -34.68 -37.94
N SER A 788 -19.65 -33.66 -38.35
CA SER A 788 -19.26 -32.83 -39.49
C SER A 788 -18.07 -31.93 -39.12
N PRO A 789 -17.32 -31.40 -40.10
CA PRO A 789 -16.26 -30.43 -39.83
C PRO A 789 -16.76 -29.24 -39.01
N GLY A 790 -16.10 -28.92 -37.90
CA GLY A 790 -16.49 -27.84 -36.98
C GLY A 790 -17.70 -28.15 -36.09
N GLN A 791 -18.26 -29.36 -36.17
CA GLN A 791 -19.30 -29.85 -35.27
C GLN A 791 -18.67 -30.58 -34.08
N VAL A 792 -19.23 -30.36 -32.90
CA VAL A 792 -18.79 -30.97 -31.64
C VAL A 792 -19.93 -31.80 -31.04
N THR A 793 -19.60 -32.70 -30.12
CA THR A 793 -20.62 -33.36 -29.29
C THR A 793 -21.29 -32.35 -28.34
N PRO A 794 -22.55 -32.58 -27.91
CA PRO A 794 -23.26 -31.66 -27.01
C PRO A 794 -22.61 -31.52 -25.63
N ALA A 795 -21.87 -32.55 -25.20
CA ALA A 795 -21.08 -32.59 -23.99
C ALA A 795 -19.72 -33.24 -24.28
N PRO A 796 -18.68 -32.98 -23.46
CA PRO A 796 -17.39 -33.65 -23.58
C PRO A 796 -17.55 -35.17 -23.54
N TRP A 797 -16.89 -35.87 -24.46
CA TRP A 797 -16.86 -37.32 -24.49
C TRP A 797 -15.46 -37.80 -24.10
N VAL A 798 -15.37 -38.60 -23.05
CA VAL A 798 -14.07 -39.04 -22.51
C VAL A 798 -13.96 -40.56 -22.48
N ASN A 799 -12.77 -41.06 -22.80
CA ASN A 799 -12.40 -42.46 -22.59
C ASN A 799 -11.54 -42.58 -21.34
N VAL A 800 -11.90 -43.53 -20.47
CA VAL A 800 -11.11 -43.86 -19.27
C VAL A 800 -10.28 -45.10 -19.58
N LEU A 801 -8.95 -44.95 -19.58
CA LEU A 801 -8.00 -46.03 -19.80
C LEU A 801 -7.27 -46.30 -18.48
N ALA A 802 -7.62 -47.37 -17.78
CA ALA A 802 -7.09 -47.64 -16.44
C ALA A 802 -6.79 -49.13 -16.18
N ASN A 803 -5.82 -49.36 -15.31
CA ASN A 803 -5.50 -50.63 -14.67
C ASN A 803 -5.41 -50.39 -13.13
N PRO A 804 -5.11 -51.41 -12.29
CA PRO A 804 -5.11 -51.25 -10.83
C PRO A 804 -4.18 -50.17 -10.26
N SER A 805 -3.11 -49.79 -10.95
CA SER A 805 -2.10 -48.85 -10.44
C SER A 805 -1.95 -47.58 -11.29
N PHE A 806 -2.58 -47.50 -12.46
CA PHE A 806 -2.41 -46.37 -13.36
C PHE A 806 -3.66 -46.15 -14.19
N GLY A 807 -4.01 -44.88 -14.41
CA GLY A 807 -5.07 -44.54 -15.34
C GLY A 807 -4.92 -43.19 -15.99
N THR A 808 -5.62 -43.01 -17.09
CA THR A 808 -5.73 -41.74 -17.82
C THR A 808 -7.15 -41.56 -18.34
N VAL A 809 -7.60 -40.31 -18.39
CA VAL A 809 -8.81 -39.90 -19.09
C VAL A 809 -8.38 -39.13 -20.33
N VAL A 810 -8.91 -39.48 -21.50
CA VAL A 810 -8.66 -38.77 -22.76
C VAL A 810 -9.99 -38.33 -23.36
N SER A 811 -10.15 -37.02 -23.60
CA SER A 811 -11.33 -36.44 -24.23
C SER A 811 -11.29 -36.54 -25.76
N GLU A 812 -12.42 -36.32 -26.40
CA GLU A 812 -12.59 -36.30 -27.85
C GLU A 812 -11.77 -35.19 -28.54
N ASN A 813 -11.42 -34.14 -27.81
CA ASN A 813 -10.59 -33.03 -28.28
C ASN A 813 -9.10 -33.18 -27.91
N GLY A 814 -8.70 -34.33 -27.33
CA GLY A 814 -7.31 -34.67 -27.02
C GLY A 814 -6.80 -34.16 -25.66
N GLY A 815 -7.65 -33.48 -24.88
CA GLY A 815 -7.35 -33.17 -23.48
C GLY A 815 -7.21 -34.45 -22.66
N ALA A 816 -6.20 -34.53 -21.80
CA ALA A 816 -5.98 -35.71 -20.99
C ALA A 816 -5.37 -35.39 -19.64
N TYR A 817 -5.73 -36.20 -18.64
CA TYR A 817 -5.04 -36.24 -17.36
C TYR A 817 -4.78 -37.67 -16.93
N THR A 818 -3.73 -37.86 -16.14
CA THR A 818 -3.19 -39.18 -15.78
C THR A 818 -2.93 -39.25 -14.29
N TRP A 819 -3.09 -40.41 -13.68
CA TRP A 819 -2.88 -40.66 -12.26
C TRP A 819 -2.24 -42.02 -11.98
N PHE A 820 -1.67 -42.14 -10.78
CA PHE A 820 -1.14 -43.37 -10.21
C PHE A 820 -2.03 -43.80 -9.04
N GLU A 821 -2.58 -45.02 -9.03
CA GLU A 821 -3.48 -45.60 -8.01
C GLU A 821 -4.81 -44.85 -7.77
N ASN A 822 -4.78 -43.55 -7.50
CA ASN A 822 -5.93 -42.74 -7.14
C ASN A 822 -6.04 -41.48 -8.03
N ALA A 823 -7.14 -41.37 -8.76
CA ALA A 823 -7.41 -40.27 -9.69
C ALA A 823 -7.62 -38.89 -9.03
N HIS A 824 -7.84 -38.87 -7.70
CA HIS A 824 -8.02 -37.66 -6.91
C HIS A 824 -6.69 -37.21 -6.28
N GLU A 825 -6.07 -38.10 -5.51
CA GLU A 825 -4.90 -37.80 -4.65
C GLU A 825 -3.56 -37.83 -5.40
N PHE A 826 -3.41 -38.71 -6.39
CA PHE A 826 -2.13 -39.04 -7.01
C PHE A 826 -2.13 -38.77 -8.51
N ARG A 827 -2.60 -37.58 -8.89
CA ARG A 827 -2.56 -37.08 -10.26
C ARG A 827 -1.12 -36.79 -10.67
N LEU A 828 -0.70 -37.35 -11.81
CA LEU A 828 0.61 -37.12 -12.43
C LEU A 828 0.58 -35.90 -13.37
N THR A 829 -0.57 -35.62 -13.96
CA THR A 829 -0.81 -34.42 -14.79
C THR A 829 -2.09 -33.70 -14.35
N PRO A 830 -2.15 -32.36 -14.45
CA PRO A 830 -3.31 -31.58 -14.03
C PRO A 830 -4.48 -31.74 -15.01
N TRP A 831 -5.67 -31.28 -14.59
CA TRP A 831 -6.81 -31.07 -15.49
C TRP A 831 -6.53 -29.83 -16.34
N PHE A 832 -6.45 -29.99 -17.66
CA PHE A 832 -6.35 -28.89 -18.63
C PHE A 832 -7.69 -28.62 -19.30
#